data_AF-A0A2G5UJX6-F1
#
_entry.id   AF-A0A2G5UJX6-F1
#
_cell.length_a   1.000
_cell.length_b   1.000
_cell.length_c   1.000
_cell.angle_alpha   90.00
_cell.angle_beta   90.00
_cell.angle_gamma   90.00
#
_symmetry.space_group_name_H-M   'P 1'
#
loop_
_entity.id
_entity.type
_entity.pdbx_description
1 polymer ?
#
loop_
_entity_poly.entity_id
_entity_poly.type
_entity_poly.pdbx_seq_one_letter_code
_entity_poly.pdbx_strand_id
1 'polypeptide(L)'
;MRAFLFFSALLFSFLTICDTENGLDHLEDSDWNMDNLDFVAKTKKKNSHLGIVYNRLAILTRITNAIALQSEAIRKSVRVRDVIAELLRSPPKHLNNLLAIDPLSLLPILEDNLKASLEIQKFSSEMKELNGKREILELMNVSMRYVKGQQINETKMEIFFGSLQDGSFQKTVESCEDWILDSVIKFEKDSGILDSQKILKCLESLKSYDTKIEKVLEQFQLFIQLGEAKEGIQKFNNLSEEALEYPKIVDSVMKLFEKTDKFRRRQKGPELGSEIYLATIEIGKIQSQEPELSLTLGFPDSGDMAKVLGDLKSPWFLEKVARNHSVAELGKGLFGFFKFGKLMKKVEDNWEMLKTNYKEFQNNIIVFSKKMKDIESFKITENDLKVAESSGEIFQKTWSPPDKIGALDFKNLDEILSKMGKLIEKVQFVKNLAKEIAENTEKVGIESFFKELKSGKPINSLPNFHTFKDLAERFRKLKIGQDELKNFKFGANLRKTSTLIQKLKDSKLKSNLENLKSYGEEFQPELVLKMMKFCKTVFSLSNFKETKIFLQIFAALKHGLLEAEQFVKDIGPQYHREHSGKEDSNPILKLENSQEMALSLGRGMRVLRQMVKTLRYKRRLRKVLEYSEGVHDKIQRYNAFEHVREIWRNRKMEISKLLSELENLNKYAEKVQDSSPMEMRKILDEATKVHGFSSIFGPIFEQFKGQKSFLRETRNFEKLSELELNFASHKGYLHAASLSFDELKQYFDEVFDLDHNRHHHHEIEHNHLPAIFICITIFILIILSVFIIYGFTPTGRIKYTNLYLYYFGKPEAFEKRWRYSLFMDRQDGKNALLDAAREINPTNLRKVLKKGAYINAYNKFGNTSLHLATKRGHPEIVEILIQNGADRTLLNAYNKTAEQMIPSNYRATHPEKISRFKKIEKIYEKFKNKKFRNRVPSKFPLDSYHIFIEDRTDDKVTEKFMEQFQSITTDEATVTTTHFVVRTEKDGVFSTDSLDLLVWILSGVIIVKDTWMTECLKNPKQICNEWAFLVEKIRYKGTVYDTVPQWQQAMAKATMPYLCGVYVAVVIQDYANLISLASIVATHGGVICEKFPEKQNFNSGFRPYLHVETGPFFVIHDGKIDLGVYKNDPDGMYTVMTETEFVHFMLGRKIKRNKSHNPIPALNDLED
;
A
#
# COMPACT_ATOMS: atom_id res chain seq x y z
N MET A 1 -57.37 4.66 -29.96
CA MET A 1 -57.77 3.28 -29.60
C MET A 1 -56.74 2.17 -29.92
N ARG A 2 -55.44 2.49 -30.09
CA ARG A 2 -54.31 1.53 -29.96
C ARG A 2 -53.26 1.95 -28.93
N ALA A 3 -53.53 3.02 -28.18
CA ALA A 3 -52.79 3.47 -27.00
C ALA A 3 -53.49 3.07 -25.68
N PHE A 4 -54.61 2.35 -25.74
CA PHE A 4 -55.43 1.98 -24.57
C PHE A 4 -55.35 0.49 -24.19
N LEU A 5 -54.54 -0.31 -24.92
CA LEU A 5 -54.30 -1.74 -24.63
C LEU A 5 -52.87 -2.05 -24.17
N PHE A 6 -51.99 -1.04 -24.12
CA PHE A 6 -50.64 -1.18 -23.54
C PHE A 6 -50.54 -0.56 -22.13
N PHE A 7 -51.58 0.16 -21.68
CA PHE A 7 -51.61 0.86 -20.39
C PHE A 7 -52.33 0.08 -19.27
N SER A 8 -52.89 -1.11 -19.54
CA SER A 8 -53.60 -1.95 -18.56
C SER A 8 -52.83 -3.17 -18.04
N ALA A 9 -51.63 -3.47 -18.58
CA ALA A 9 -50.82 -4.61 -18.13
C ALA A 9 -49.64 -4.23 -17.21
N LEU A 10 -49.40 -2.94 -16.96
CA LEU A 10 -48.29 -2.45 -16.13
C LEU A 10 -48.74 -1.64 -14.90
N LEU A 11 -50.05 -1.45 -14.73
CA LEU A 11 -50.64 -0.66 -13.64
C LEU A 11 -51.31 -1.51 -12.54
N PHE A 12 -51.26 -2.84 -12.60
CA PHE A 12 -51.87 -3.73 -11.58
C PHE A 12 -50.87 -4.36 -10.59
N SER A 13 -49.58 -4.04 -10.68
CA SER A 13 -48.54 -4.63 -9.80
C SER A 13 -47.85 -3.62 -8.88
N PHE A 14 -48.19 -2.33 -8.95
CA PHE A 14 -47.57 -1.29 -8.14
C PHE A 14 -48.59 -0.18 -7.85
N LEU A 15 -49.39 -0.35 -6.78
CA LEU A 15 -49.69 0.66 -5.74
C LEU A 15 -51.02 0.36 -5.03
N THR A 16 -50.91 -0.21 -3.83
CA THR A 16 -51.76 0.08 -2.66
C THR A 16 -51.00 -0.51 -1.46
N ILE A 17 -50.05 0.27 -0.89
CA ILE A 17 -50.20 1.14 0.28
C ILE A 17 -49.90 0.38 1.59
N CYS A 18 -48.90 0.88 2.32
CA CYS A 18 -48.62 0.58 3.72
C CYS A 18 -49.79 0.93 4.64
N ASP A 19 -49.75 0.36 5.84
CA ASP A 19 -50.61 0.54 7.03
C ASP A 19 -51.76 -0.47 7.09
N THR A 20 -51.88 -1.35 8.09
CA THR A 20 -51.76 -1.13 9.53
C THR A 20 -51.57 -2.46 10.29
N GLU A 21 -51.19 -2.30 11.56
CA GLU A 21 -51.04 -3.23 12.70
C GLU A 21 -51.96 -4.48 12.79
N ASN A 22 -51.46 -5.42 13.61
CA ASN A 22 -52.12 -6.54 14.31
C ASN A 22 -52.27 -7.88 13.57
N GLY A 23 -51.82 -8.95 14.23
CA GLY A 23 -52.17 -10.33 13.90
C GLY A 23 -51.03 -11.33 14.04
N LEU A 24 -50.51 -11.52 15.25
CA LEU A 24 -50.10 -12.86 15.68
C LEU A 24 -51.37 -13.72 15.71
N ASP A 25 -51.33 -14.84 14.99
CA ASP A 25 -52.08 -16.10 15.19
C ASP A 25 -52.67 -16.66 13.87
N HIS A 26 -52.50 -17.98 13.75
CA HIS A 26 -53.00 -18.90 12.71
C HIS A 26 -52.13 -19.10 11.47
N LEU A 27 -51.10 -19.95 11.64
CA LEU A 27 -50.63 -20.87 10.60
C LEU A 27 -50.66 -22.30 11.17
N GLU A 28 -51.85 -22.89 11.21
CA GLU A 28 -52.03 -24.34 11.18
C GLU A 28 -52.44 -24.75 9.75
N ASP A 29 -51.77 -25.80 9.27
CA ASP A 29 -52.13 -26.72 8.19
C ASP A 29 -52.68 -26.19 6.85
N SER A 30 -51.88 -26.33 5.78
CA SER A 30 -52.33 -27.05 4.58
C SER A 30 -51.19 -27.34 3.59
N ASP A 31 -51.12 -28.62 3.19
CA ASP A 31 -50.38 -29.27 2.11
C ASP A 31 -49.68 -28.43 1.03
N TRP A 32 -48.36 -28.61 0.92
CA TRP A 32 -47.55 -28.15 -0.20
C TRP A 32 -47.49 -29.20 -1.32
N ASN A 33 -48.36 -29.02 -2.31
CA ASN A 33 -48.39 -29.81 -3.53
C ASN A 33 -47.15 -29.51 -4.41
N MET A 34 -46.47 -30.56 -4.88
CA MET A 34 -45.04 -30.55 -5.23
C MET A 34 -44.75 -30.56 -6.75
N ASP A 35 -45.68 -30.11 -7.60
CA ASP A 35 -45.65 -30.40 -9.04
C ASP A 35 -45.46 -29.24 -10.03
N ASN A 36 -45.30 -27.98 -9.61
CA ASN A 36 -45.13 -26.88 -10.57
C ASN A 36 -43.73 -26.23 -10.54
N LEU A 37 -42.78 -26.85 -11.24
CA LEU A 37 -41.50 -26.23 -11.63
C LEU A 37 -41.16 -26.57 -13.09
N ASP A 38 -42.04 -26.20 -14.01
CA ASP A 38 -41.72 -26.20 -15.45
C ASP A 38 -40.88 -24.97 -15.79
N PHE A 39 -39.60 -25.18 -16.12
CA PHE A 39 -38.71 -24.12 -16.57
C PHE A 39 -38.62 -24.11 -18.11
N VAL A 40 -38.96 -22.95 -18.66
CA VAL A 40 -38.99 -22.59 -20.09
C VAL A 40 -37.72 -23.03 -20.82
N ALA A 41 -37.88 -24.01 -21.69
CA ALA A 41 -36.82 -24.55 -22.54
C ALA A 41 -36.42 -23.55 -23.64
N LYS A 42 -35.28 -22.86 -23.46
CA LYS A 42 -34.56 -22.23 -24.58
C LYS A 42 -33.79 -23.30 -25.37
N THR A 43 -34.34 -23.66 -26.52
CA THR A 43 -33.74 -24.38 -27.68
C THR A 43 -32.60 -25.37 -27.38
N LYS A 44 -32.95 -26.67 -27.28
CA LYS A 44 -32.04 -27.82 -27.17
C LYS A 44 -30.99 -27.83 -28.29
N LYS A 45 -29.77 -27.33 -28.00
CA LYS A 45 -28.59 -27.73 -28.79
C LYS A 45 -28.28 -29.19 -28.49
N LYS A 46 -28.12 -30.01 -29.53
CA LYS A 46 -27.74 -31.43 -29.40
C LYS A 46 -26.39 -31.51 -28.68
N ASN A 47 -26.36 -32.12 -27.49
CA ASN A 47 -25.13 -32.32 -26.72
C ASN A 47 -24.22 -33.30 -27.49
N SER A 48 -22.90 -33.07 -27.43
CA SER A 48 -21.93 -34.06 -27.92
C SER A 48 -21.92 -35.27 -26.99
N HIS A 49 -21.45 -36.43 -27.46
CA HIS A 49 -21.31 -37.64 -26.64
C HIS A 49 -20.48 -37.38 -25.38
N LEU A 50 -19.37 -36.63 -25.50
CA LEU A 50 -18.57 -36.18 -24.34
C LEU A 50 -19.38 -35.34 -23.36
N GLY A 51 -20.27 -34.47 -23.87
CA GLY A 51 -21.15 -33.67 -23.04
C GLY A 51 -22.22 -34.50 -22.31
N ILE A 52 -22.71 -35.59 -22.92
CA ILE A 52 -23.65 -36.52 -22.28
C ILE A 52 -22.96 -37.23 -21.10
N VAL A 53 -21.76 -37.78 -21.33
CA VAL A 53 -20.96 -38.44 -20.28
C VAL A 53 -20.64 -37.46 -19.15
N TYR A 54 -20.16 -36.25 -19.49
CA TYR A 54 -19.89 -35.21 -18.50
C TYR A 54 -21.13 -34.88 -17.66
N ASN A 55 -22.30 -34.69 -18.27
CA ASN A 55 -23.52 -34.35 -17.54
C ASN A 55 -23.94 -35.46 -16.56
N ARG A 56 -23.76 -36.74 -16.95
CA ARG A 56 -24.05 -37.91 -16.11
C ARG A 56 -23.08 -38.00 -14.92
N LEU A 57 -21.77 -37.84 -15.14
CA LEU A 57 -20.79 -37.80 -14.05
C LEU A 57 -20.95 -36.54 -13.16
N ALA A 58 -21.40 -35.42 -13.73
CA ALA A 58 -21.66 -34.19 -12.98
C ALA A 58 -22.87 -34.32 -12.03
N ILE A 59 -23.84 -35.21 -12.30
CA ILE A 59 -24.91 -35.55 -11.34
C ILE A 59 -24.29 -36.09 -10.05
N LEU A 60 -23.41 -37.09 -10.16
CA LEU A 60 -22.72 -37.68 -9.02
C LEU A 60 -21.85 -36.65 -8.29
N THR A 61 -21.18 -35.79 -9.04
CA THR A 61 -20.33 -34.72 -8.47
C THR A 61 -21.17 -33.69 -7.68
N ARG A 62 -22.31 -33.25 -8.21
CA ARG A 62 -23.23 -32.32 -7.52
C ARG A 62 -23.81 -32.93 -6.25
N ILE A 63 -24.27 -34.19 -6.31
CA ILE A 63 -24.80 -34.91 -5.14
C ILE A 63 -23.70 -35.07 -4.08
N THR A 64 -22.49 -35.48 -4.47
CA THR A 64 -21.34 -35.63 -3.56
C THR A 64 -20.98 -34.31 -2.88
N ASN A 65 -20.88 -33.22 -3.65
CA ASN A 65 -20.57 -31.91 -3.11
C ASN A 65 -21.71 -31.41 -2.19
N ALA A 66 -22.97 -31.78 -2.45
CA ALA A 66 -24.11 -31.48 -1.58
C ALA A 66 -24.04 -32.25 -0.26
N ILE A 67 -23.69 -33.54 -0.30
CA ILE A 67 -23.45 -34.37 0.89
C ILE A 67 -22.34 -33.76 1.73
N ALA A 68 -21.21 -33.40 1.11
CA ALA A 68 -20.11 -32.73 1.80
C ALA A 68 -20.58 -31.42 2.46
N LEU A 69 -21.19 -30.49 1.72
CA LEU A 69 -21.63 -29.21 2.31
C LEU A 69 -22.68 -29.38 3.42
N GLN A 70 -23.60 -30.34 3.29
CA GLN A 70 -24.62 -30.62 4.32
C GLN A 70 -23.99 -31.24 5.58
N SER A 71 -23.09 -32.23 5.42
CA SER A 71 -22.32 -32.83 6.52
C SER A 71 -21.54 -31.77 7.29
N GLU A 72 -20.86 -30.87 6.58
CA GLU A 72 -20.03 -29.83 7.18
C GLU A 72 -20.85 -28.70 7.82
N ALA A 73 -22.04 -28.40 7.29
CA ALA A 73 -22.98 -27.50 7.93
C ALA A 73 -23.50 -28.07 9.28
N ILE A 74 -23.73 -29.38 9.34
CA ILE A 74 -24.10 -30.08 10.58
C ILE A 74 -22.93 -30.04 11.58
N ARG A 75 -21.71 -30.39 11.13
CA ARG A 75 -20.47 -30.40 11.94
C ARG A 75 -19.92 -29.01 12.29
N LYS A 76 -20.47 -27.94 11.70
CA LYS A 76 -20.02 -26.54 11.85
C LYS A 76 -18.55 -26.31 11.49
N SER A 77 -18.03 -27.08 10.54
CA SER A 77 -16.63 -27.09 10.11
C SER A 77 -16.35 -26.19 8.90
N VAL A 78 -17.38 -25.71 8.21
CA VAL A 78 -17.27 -24.78 7.07
C VAL A 78 -17.93 -23.43 7.36
N ARG A 79 -17.30 -22.33 6.93
CA ARG A 79 -17.91 -21.00 7.01
C ARG A 79 -18.85 -20.80 5.82
N VAL A 80 -20.14 -20.64 6.09
CA VAL A 80 -21.19 -20.42 5.07
C VAL A 80 -20.85 -19.26 4.12
N ARG A 81 -20.27 -18.20 4.66
CA ARG A 81 -19.88 -17.03 3.87
C ARG A 81 -18.82 -17.35 2.81
N ASP A 82 -17.94 -18.31 3.07
CA ASP A 82 -16.94 -18.74 2.07
C ASP A 82 -17.63 -19.52 0.94
N VAL A 83 -18.61 -20.37 1.28
CA VAL A 83 -19.44 -21.10 0.28
C VAL A 83 -20.21 -20.12 -0.62
N ILE A 84 -20.87 -19.13 -0.02
CA ILE A 84 -21.61 -18.10 -0.77
C ILE A 84 -20.65 -17.26 -1.63
N ALA A 85 -19.48 -16.90 -1.11
CA ALA A 85 -18.48 -16.14 -1.85
C ALA A 85 -17.98 -16.92 -3.08
N GLU A 86 -17.68 -18.21 -2.95
CA GLU A 86 -17.29 -19.06 -4.09
C GLU A 86 -18.41 -19.16 -5.15
N LEU A 87 -19.67 -19.32 -4.75
CA LEU A 87 -20.82 -19.41 -5.67
C LEU A 87 -21.07 -18.10 -6.43
N LEU A 88 -20.96 -16.96 -5.75
CA LEU A 88 -21.05 -15.64 -6.37
C LEU A 88 -19.80 -15.28 -7.21
N ARG A 89 -18.79 -16.16 -7.23
CA ARG A 89 -17.48 -15.93 -7.83
C ARG A 89 -16.85 -14.64 -7.32
N SER A 90 -16.91 -14.44 -6.01
CA SER A 90 -16.49 -13.22 -5.34
C SER A 90 -15.40 -13.52 -4.31
N PRO A 91 -14.26 -12.81 -4.32
CA PRO A 91 -13.29 -12.93 -3.24
C PRO A 91 -13.92 -12.55 -1.89
N PRO A 92 -13.80 -13.39 -0.84
CA PRO A 92 -14.50 -13.19 0.44
C PRO A 92 -14.26 -11.81 1.07
N LYS A 93 -13.05 -11.26 0.92
CA LYS A 93 -12.71 -9.92 1.43
C LYS A 93 -13.58 -8.82 0.81
N HIS A 94 -13.73 -8.84 -0.50
CA HIS A 94 -14.46 -7.80 -1.22
C HIS A 94 -15.97 -7.94 -1.04
N LEU A 95 -16.48 -9.18 -0.98
CA LEU A 95 -17.88 -9.42 -0.62
C LEU A 95 -18.20 -8.92 0.80
N ASN A 96 -17.31 -9.15 1.77
CA ASN A 96 -17.47 -8.65 3.14
C ASN A 96 -17.52 -7.12 3.21
N ASN A 97 -16.61 -6.44 2.50
CA ASN A 97 -16.59 -4.99 2.43
C ASN A 97 -17.86 -4.43 1.77
N LEU A 98 -18.33 -5.07 0.70
CA LEU A 98 -19.57 -4.69 0.04
C LEU A 98 -20.75 -4.82 1.03
N LEU A 99 -20.87 -5.95 1.73
CA LEU A 99 -21.97 -6.19 2.68
C LEU A 99 -21.94 -5.31 3.94
N ALA A 100 -20.80 -4.69 4.26
CA ALA A 100 -20.71 -3.71 5.35
C ALA A 100 -21.53 -2.45 5.06
N ILE A 101 -21.74 -2.12 3.79
CA ILE A 101 -22.55 -0.98 3.34
C ILE A 101 -24.02 -1.31 3.55
N ASP A 102 -24.79 -0.39 4.13
CA ASP A 102 -26.22 -0.59 4.37
C ASP A 102 -27.10 0.17 3.35
N PRO A 103 -27.45 -0.46 2.21
CA PRO A 103 -28.23 0.19 1.16
C PRO A 103 -29.64 0.61 1.61
N LEU A 104 -30.22 -0.05 2.62
CA LEU A 104 -31.55 0.30 3.13
C LEU A 104 -31.52 1.65 3.88
N SER A 105 -30.46 1.94 4.62
CA SER A 105 -30.28 3.26 5.26
C SER A 105 -30.05 4.39 4.24
N LEU A 106 -29.46 4.08 3.09
CA LEU A 106 -29.09 5.05 2.06
C LEU A 106 -30.26 5.42 1.14
N LEU A 107 -31.20 4.50 0.91
CA LEU A 107 -32.33 4.70 -0.01
C LEU A 107 -33.20 5.91 0.35
N PRO A 108 -33.67 6.09 1.61
CA PRO A 108 -34.45 7.28 1.98
C PRO A 108 -33.68 8.59 1.77
N ILE A 109 -32.38 8.59 2.10
CA ILE A 109 -31.52 9.76 1.94
C ILE A 109 -31.38 10.13 0.45
N LEU A 110 -31.17 9.12 -0.40
CA LEU A 110 -31.10 9.28 -1.85
C LEU A 110 -32.42 9.82 -2.41
N GLU A 111 -33.55 9.26 -2.01
CA GLU A 111 -34.87 9.67 -2.48
C GLU A 111 -35.17 11.12 -2.13
N ASP A 112 -34.89 11.51 -0.89
CA ASP A 112 -35.06 12.89 -0.45
C ASP A 112 -34.16 13.86 -1.23
N ASN A 113 -32.89 13.49 -1.47
CA ASN A 113 -31.96 14.32 -2.24
C ASN A 113 -32.39 14.44 -3.71
N LEU A 114 -32.86 13.36 -4.33
CA LEU A 114 -33.40 13.40 -5.70
C LEU A 114 -34.67 14.26 -5.77
N LYS A 115 -35.56 14.15 -4.78
CA LYS A 115 -36.78 14.98 -4.69
C LYS A 115 -36.45 16.45 -4.49
N ALA A 116 -35.52 16.78 -3.59
CA ALA A 116 -35.07 18.16 -3.38
C ALA A 116 -34.38 18.73 -4.62
N SER A 117 -33.62 17.93 -5.37
CA SER A 117 -33.01 18.36 -6.64
C SER A 117 -34.06 18.63 -7.72
N LEU A 118 -35.13 17.83 -7.79
CA LEU A 118 -36.27 18.06 -8.70
C LEU A 118 -37.01 19.36 -8.39
N GLU A 119 -37.10 19.78 -7.12
CA GLU A 119 -37.67 21.08 -6.76
C GLU A 119 -36.83 22.25 -7.32
N ILE A 120 -35.50 22.11 -7.30
CA ILE A 120 -34.56 23.13 -7.82
C ILE A 120 -34.58 23.18 -9.36
N GLN A 121 -34.92 22.07 -10.04
CA GLN A 121 -35.08 22.08 -11.50
C GLN A 121 -36.14 23.04 -12.04
N LYS A 122 -37.08 23.49 -11.19
CA LYS A 122 -38.06 24.51 -11.57
C LYS A 122 -37.40 25.84 -11.96
N PHE A 123 -36.17 26.10 -11.50
CA PHE A 123 -35.38 27.29 -11.79
C PHE A 123 -34.36 27.07 -12.93
N SER A 124 -34.71 26.23 -13.91
CA SER A 124 -33.82 25.84 -15.00
C SER A 124 -33.43 27.00 -15.92
N SER A 125 -34.34 27.96 -16.13
CA SER A 125 -34.10 29.20 -16.89
C SER A 125 -33.03 30.05 -16.22
N GLU A 126 -33.17 30.31 -14.94
CA GLU A 126 -32.28 31.13 -14.12
C GLU A 126 -30.90 30.47 -14.02
N MET A 127 -30.87 29.14 -13.86
CA MET A 127 -29.62 28.38 -13.86
C MET A 127 -28.91 28.40 -15.23
N LYS A 128 -29.66 28.41 -16.34
CA LYS A 128 -29.11 28.50 -17.70
C LYS A 128 -28.54 29.89 -17.97
N GLU A 129 -29.26 30.94 -17.59
CA GLU A 129 -28.80 32.33 -17.67
C GLU A 129 -27.52 32.52 -16.86
N LEU A 130 -27.51 32.07 -15.59
CA LEU A 130 -26.35 32.18 -14.72
C LEU A 130 -25.13 31.42 -15.24
N ASN A 131 -25.32 30.25 -15.85
CA ASN A 131 -24.22 29.52 -16.51
C ASN A 131 -23.63 30.31 -17.68
N GLY A 132 -24.45 31.06 -18.43
CA GLY A 132 -23.99 31.94 -19.50
C GLY A 132 -23.10 33.08 -19.01
N LYS A 133 -23.25 33.48 -17.73
CA LYS A 133 -22.49 34.57 -17.09
C LYS A 133 -21.31 34.09 -16.24
N ARG A 134 -21.00 32.78 -16.27
CA ARG A 134 -19.93 32.17 -15.46
C ARG A 134 -18.56 32.78 -15.70
N GLU A 135 -18.26 33.12 -16.95
CA GLU A 135 -16.94 33.64 -17.33
C GLU A 135 -16.60 34.95 -16.62
N ILE A 136 -17.61 35.75 -16.27
CA ILE A 136 -17.46 37.01 -15.52
C ILE A 136 -17.03 36.74 -14.07
N LEU A 137 -17.63 35.77 -13.38
CA LEU A 137 -17.21 35.37 -12.02
C LEU A 137 -15.80 34.79 -12.01
N GLU A 138 -15.45 33.98 -13.03
CA GLU A 138 -14.10 33.44 -13.18
C GLU A 138 -13.08 34.55 -13.46
N LEU A 139 -13.42 35.52 -14.31
CA LEU A 139 -12.61 36.69 -14.58
C LEU A 139 -12.33 37.49 -13.30
N MET A 140 -13.35 37.78 -12.49
CA MET A 140 -13.18 38.52 -11.22
C MET A 140 -12.33 37.75 -10.22
N ASN A 141 -12.55 36.44 -10.07
CA ASN A 141 -11.74 35.60 -9.19
C ASN A 141 -10.27 35.59 -9.61
N VAL A 142 -9.98 35.37 -10.90
CA VAL A 142 -8.61 35.37 -11.42
C VAL A 142 -7.95 36.74 -11.25
N SER A 143 -8.66 37.82 -11.55
CA SER A 143 -8.16 39.19 -11.41
C SER A 143 -7.79 39.52 -9.96
N MET A 144 -8.61 39.12 -8.98
CA MET A 144 -8.31 39.33 -7.57
C MET A 144 -7.14 38.49 -7.07
N ARG A 145 -6.99 37.24 -7.53
CA ARG A 145 -5.82 36.42 -7.21
C ARG A 145 -4.52 37.05 -7.73
N TYR A 146 -4.55 37.58 -8.95
CA TYR A 146 -3.42 38.28 -9.54
C TYR A 146 -2.98 39.49 -8.69
N VAL A 147 -3.92 40.34 -8.27
CA VAL A 147 -3.62 41.58 -7.52
C VAL A 147 -3.25 41.29 -6.05
N LYS A 148 -3.76 40.19 -5.46
CA LYS A 148 -3.40 39.73 -4.10
C LYS A 148 -2.01 39.08 -4.06
N GLY A 149 -1.53 38.46 -5.14
CA GLY A 149 -0.39 37.54 -5.10
C GLY A 149 0.94 38.03 -5.70
N GLN A 150 0.97 38.87 -6.74
CA GLN A 150 2.21 39.09 -7.50
C GLN A 150 2.36 40.51 -8.04
N GLN A 151 3.44 41.20 -7.64
CA GLN A 151 3.91 42.40 -8.33
C GLN A 151 4.95 42.00 -9.38
N ILE A 152 4.74 42.40 -10.63
CA ILE A 152 5.75 42.31 -11.68
C ILE A 152 6.92 43.23 -11.28
N ASN A 153 8.11 42.67 -11.06
CA ASN A 153 9.30 43.43 -10.64
C ASN A 153 10.07 43.95 -11.87
N GLU A 154 9.77 45.18 -12.27
CA GLU A 154 10.37 45.87 -13.43
C GLU A 154 11.89 45.99 -13.35
N THR A 155 12.42 46.35 -12.17
CA THR A 155 13.85 46.50 -11.95
C THR A 155 14.60 45.19 -12.23
N LYS A 156 14.04 44.05 -11.82
CA LYS A 156 14.62 42.73 -12.12
C LYS A 156 14.57 42.38 -13.60
N MET A 157 13.51 42.77 -14.32
CA MET A 157 13.44 42.57 -15.77
C MET A 157 14.44 43.45 -16.52
N GLU A 158 14.61 44.71 -16.12
CA GLU A 158 15.62 45.60 -16.71
C GLU A 158 17.05 45.09 -16.48
N ILE A 159 17.35 44.60 -15.28
CA ILE A 159 18.63 43.95 -14.97
C ILE A 159 18.85 42.72 -15.86
N PHE A 160 17.83 41.87 -16.03
CA PHE A 160 17.91 40.70 -16.90
C PHE A 160 18.19 41.10 -18.36
N PHE A 161 17.49 42.10 -18.89
CA PHE A 161 17.74 42.57 -20.25
C PHE A 161 19.10 43.26 -20.42
N GLY A 162 19.57 43.97 -19.39
CA GLY A 162 20.94 44.49 -19.35
C GLY A 162 21.97 43.37 -19.48
N SER A 163 21.75 42.25 -18.78
CA SER A 163 22.65 41.09 -18.83
C SER A 163 22.76 40.44 -20.21
N LEU A 164 21.70 40.53 -21.03
CA LEU A 164 21.70 40.03 -22.41
C LEU A 164 22.49 40.95 -23.36
N GLN A 165 22.61 42.23 -23.03
CA GLN A 165 23.27 43.25 -23.86
C GLN A 165 24.75 43.41 -23.54
N ASP A 166 25.13 43.29 -22.27
CA ASP A 166 26.51 43.49 -21.80
C ASP A 166 27.40 42.24 -21.91
N GLY A 167 26.85 41.10 -22.34
CA GLY A 167 27.58 39.85 -22.50
C GLY A 167 27.64 38.97 -21.25
N SER A 168 27.08 39.42 -20.12
CA SER A 168 27.15 38.69 -18.83
C SER A 168 26.23 37.46 -18.80
N PHE A 169 25.10 37.49 -19.50
CA PHE A 169 24.23 36.34 -19.69
C PHE A 169 24.96 35.19 -20.39
N GLN A 170 25.71 35.50 -21.46
CA GLN A 170 26.45 34.55 -22.29
C GLN A 170 27.50 33.81 -21.45
N LYS A 171 28.23 34.51 -20.58
CA LYS A 171 29.20 33.91 -19.63
C LYS A 171 28.54 33.02 -18.58
N THR A 172 27.30 33.36 -18.20
CA THR A 172 26.55 32.59 -17.20
C THR A 172 26.06 31.26 -17.78
N VAL A 173 25.66 31.25 -19.06
CA VAL A 173 25.13 30.05 -19.74
C VAL A 173 26.19 29.13 -20.35
N GLU A 174 27.47 29.51 -20.32
CA GLU A 174 28.57 28.62 -20.69
C GLU A 174 28.72 27.47 -19.67
N SER A 175 28.66 26.22 -20.16
CA SER A 175 28.75 25.00 -19.34
C SER A 175 30.18 24.46 -19.22
N CYS A 176 30.99 24.61 -20.29
CA CYS A 176 32.40 24.26 -20.34
C CYS A 176 33.14 25.15 -21.36
N GLU A 177 34.47 25.24 -21.24
CA GLU A 177 35.32 26.04 -22.13
C GLU A 177 35.27 25.52 -23.58
N ASP A 178 34.99 26.41 -24.54
CA ASP A 178 34.74 26.05 -25.96
C ASP A 178 35.87 25.26 -26.61
N TRP A 179 37.12 25.55 -26.26
CA TRP A 179 38.27 24.87 -26.84
C TRP A 179 38.36 23.40 -26.39
N ILE A 180 37.87 23.05 -25.19
CA ILE A 180 37.81 21.65 -24.73
C ILE A 180 36.76 20.89 -25.54
N LEU A 181 35.59 21.50 -25.74
CA LEU A 181 34.54 20.94 -26.58
C LEU A 181 35.04 20.71 -28.02
N ASP A 182 35.68 21.71 -28.62
CA ASP A 182 36.27 21.60 -29.96
C ASP A 182 37.31 20.50 -30.08
N SER A 183 38.18 20.36 -29.08
CA SER A 183 39.25 19.37 -29.08
C SER A 183 38.72 17.94 -28.98
N VAL A 184 37.68 17.71 -28.17
CA VAL A 184 37.01 16.40 -28.07
C VAL A 184 36.25 16.07 -29.35
N ILE A 185 35.56 17.04 -29.96
CA ILE A 185 34.81 16.86 -31.21
C ILE A 185 35.75 16.56 -32.39
N LYS A 186 36.93 17.19 -32.44
CA LYS A 186 37.91 17.06 -33.54
C LYS A 186 38.99 16.00 -33.29
N PHE A 187 38.84 15.18 -32.25
CA PHE A 187 39.86 14.23 -31.80
C PHE A 187 40.36 13.25 -32.89
N GLU A 188 39.51 12.88 -33.85
CA GLU A 188 39.91 12.04 -34.99
C GLU A 188 40.90 12.73 -35.97
N LYS A 189 41.09 14.05 -35.88
CA LYS A 189 41.95 14.86 -36.76
C LYS A 189 43.18 15.47 -36.09
N ASP A 190 43.12 15.79 -34.79
CA ASP A 190 44.19 16.42 -34.02
C ASP A 190 44.42 15.69 -32.68
N SER A 191 45.24 14.64 -32.69
CA SER A 191 45.52 13.82 -31.50
C SER A 191 46.58 14.39 -30.54
N GLY A 192 47.18 15.55 -30.88
CA GLY A 192 48.40 16.04 -30.22
C GLY A 192 48.24 16.87 -28.93
N ILE A 193 47.03 17.32 -28.56
CA ILE A 193 46.85 18.38 -27.52
C ILE A 193 45.94 17.97 -26.34
N LEU A 194 45.20 16.86 -26.47
CA LEU A 194 44.14 16.46 -25.54
C LEU A 194 44.63 15.42 -24.52
N ASP A 195 44.38 15.66 -23.23
CA ASP A 195 44.59 14.68 -22.15
C ASP A 195 43.29 14.43 -21.37
N SER A 196 43.25 13.34 -20.60
CA SER A 196 42.08 12.95 -19.81
C SER A 196 41.71 13.95 -18.71
N GLN A 197 42.67 14.65 -18.10
CA GLN A 197 42.44 15.59 -17.00
C GLN A 197 41.62 16.80 -17.46
N LYS A 198 41.88 17.33 -18.66
CA LYS A 198 41.11 18.45 -19.24
C LYS A 198 39.65 18.09 -19.46
N ILE A 199 39.37 16.87 -19.92
CA ILE A 199 38.01 16.36 -20.14
C ILE A 199 37.31 16.13 -18.79
N LEU A 200 38.01 15.56 -17.81
CA LEU A 200 37.45 15.34 -16.46
C LEU A 200 37.08 16.65 -15.77
N LYS A 201 37.90 17.71 -15.91
CA LYS A 201 37.59 19.05 -15.40
C LYS A 201 36.33 19.64 -16.06
N CYS A 202 36.16 19.42 -17.36
CA CYS A 202 34.94 19.79 -18.08
C CYS A 202 33.71 19.05 -17.53
N LEU A 203 33.79 17.73 -17.34
CA LEU A 203 32.70 16.92 -16.77
C LEU A 203 32.31 17.34 -15.36
N GLU A 204 33.27 17.78 -14.54
CA GLU A 204 33.01 18.34 -13.20
C GLU A 204 32.27 19.68 -13.26
N SER A 205 32.66 20.56 -14.19
CA SER A 205 31.91 21.81 -14.47
C SER A 205 30.47 21.51 -14.86
N LEU A 206 30.23 20.52 -15.74
CA LEU A 206 28.89 20.09 -16.16
C LEU A 206 28.05 19.55 -14.98
N LYS A 207 28.67 18.86 -14.01
CA LYS A 207 27.98 18.36 -12.80
C LYS A 207 27.42 19.49 -11.93
N SER A 208 28.09 20.65 -11.91
CA SER A 208 27.68 21.85 -11.17
C SER A 208 26.88 22.86 -12.00
N TYR A 209 26.65 22.58 -13.29
CA TYR A 209 25.98 23.50 -14.20
C TYR A 209 24.52 23.76 -13.83
N ASP A 210 23.83 22.77 -13.25
CA ASP A 210 22.44 22.89 -12.78
C ASP A 210 22.30 24.06 -11.78
N THR A 211 23.14 24.04 -10.74
CA THR A 211 23.21 25.10 -9.72
C THR A 211 23.65 26.45 -10.26
N LYS A 212 24.45 26.48 -11.35
CA LYS A 212 24.87 27.74 -12.00
C LYS A 212 23.71 28.40 -12.75
N ILE A 213 22.82 27.61 -13.35
CA ILE A 213 21.71 28.06 -14.21
C ILE A 213 20.43 28.36 -13.44
N GLU A 214 20.26 27.84 -12.21
CA GLU A 214 19.05 28.08 -11.40
C GLU A 214 18.67 29.56 -11.28
N LYS A 215 19.65 30.46 -11.06
CA LYS A 215 19.40 31.91 -10.98
C LYS A 215 18.82 32.50 -12.26
N VAL A 216 19.19 31.95 -13.42
CA VAL A 216 18.65 32.36 -14.73
C VAL A 216 17.23 31.83 -14.92
N LEU A 217 16.96 30.59 -14.49
CA LEU A 217 15.63 29.99 -14.54
C LEU A 217 14.63 30.70 -13.61
N GLU A 218 15.09 31.15 -12.44
CA GLU A 218 14.28 31.99 -11.53
C GLU A 218 13.91 33.33 -12.18
N GLN A 219 14.83 33.94 -12.92
CA GLN A 219 14.56 35.19 -13.65
C GLN A 219 13.53 34.99 -14.78
N PHE A 220 13.46 33.81 -15.40
CA PHE A 220 12.46 33.51 -16.42
C PHE A 220 11.02 33.49 -15.91
N GLN A 221 10.81 33.22 -14.61
CA GLN A 221 9.47 33.26 -14.01
C GLN A 221 8.81 34.64 -14.15
N LEU A 222 9.59 35.72 -14.16
CA LEU A 222 9.09 37.09 -14.36
C LEU A 222 8.40 37.26 -15.71
N PHE A 223 8.87 36.57 -16.76
CA PHE A 223 8.29 36.63 -18.10
C PHE A 223 7.06 35.74 -18.26
N ILE A 224 7.01 34.61 -17.55
CA ILE A 224 5.81 33.77 -17.46
C ILE A 224 4.69 34.58 -16.80
N GLN A 225 4.98 35.23 -15.67
CA GLN A 225 4.05 36.13 -14.98
C GLN A 225 3.58 37.29 -15.87
N LEU A 226 4.47 37.86 -16.68
CA LEU A 226 4.12 38.90 -17.64
C LEU A 226 3.19 38.39 -18.75
N GLY A 227 3.36 37.14 -19.19
CA GLY A 227 2.46 36.47 -20.14
C GLY A 227 1.08 36.20 -19.55
N GLU A 228 1.01 35.68 -18.32
CA GLU A 228 -0.25 35.46 -17.59
C GLU A 228 -1.00 36.77 -17.35
N ALA A 229 -0.28 37.83 -16.99
CA ALA A 229 -0.83 39.18 -16.84
C ALA A 229 -1.47 39.66 -18.15
N LYS A 230 -0.75 39.50 -19.27
CA LYS A 230 -1.23 39.85 -20.61
C LYS A 230 -2.53 39.12 -20.96
N GLU A 231 -2.58 37.81 -20.78
CA GLU A 231 -3.78 37.00 -21.04
C GLU A 231 -4.96 37.44 -20.16
N GLY A 232 -4.69 37.72 -18.88
CA GLY A 232 -5.67 38.27 -17.95
C GLY A 232 -6.26 39.59 -18.43
N ILE A 233 -5.42 40.53 -18.90
CA ILE A 233 -5.86 41.82 -19.43
C ILE A 233 -6.65 41.64 -20.73
N GLN A 234 -6.26 40.73 -21.62
CA GLN A 234 -7.00 40.46 -22.85
C GLN A 234 -8.39 39.86 -22.57
N LYS A 235 -8.47 38.89 -21.66
CA LYS A 235 -9.74 38.32 -21.23
C LYS A 235 -10.62 39.38 -20.59
N PHE A 236 -10.00 40.26 -19.81
CA PHE A 236 -10.67 41.40 -19.22
C PHE A 236 -11.19 42.39 -20.29
N ASN A 237 -10.38 42.79 -21.27
CA ASN A 237 -10.80 43.70 -22.37
C ASN A 237 -12.01 43.16 -23.15
N ASN A 238 -12.09 41.84 -23.33
CA ASN A 238 -13.19 41.20 -24.07
C ASN A 238 -14.51 41.22 -23.27
N LEU A 239 -14.42 41.12 -21.94
CA LEU A 239 -15.58 40.99 -21.04
C LEU A 239 -15.78 42.25 -20.16
N SER A 240 -15.08 43.36 -20.43
CA SER A 240 -15.01 44.52 -19.53
C SER A 240 -16.36 45.22 -19.36
N GLU A 241 -17.18 45.24 -20.42
CA GLU A 241 -18.53 45.80 -20.40
C GLU A 241 -19.50 44.84 -19.71
N GLU A 242 -19.38 43.55 -19.97
CA GLU A 242 -20.18 42.49 -19.34
C GLU A 242 -19.86 42.35 -17.83
N ALA A 243 -18.65 42.69 -17.41
CA ALA A 243 -18.24 42.72 -16.01
C ALA A 243 -19.09 43.66 -15.16
N LEU A 244 -19.75 44.67 -15.76
CA LEU A 244 -20.71 45.54 -15.08
C LEU A 244 -21.95 44.79 -14.58
N GLU A 245 -22.22 43.59 -15.11
CA GLU A 245 -23.28 42.72 -14.61
C GLU A 245 -22.90 41.96 -13.33
N TYR A 246 -21.66 42.07 -12.84
CA TYR A 246 -21.20 41.32 -11.67
C TYR A 246 -22.14 41.42 -10.45
N PRO A 247 -22.65 42.60 -10.04
CA PRO A 247 -23.61 42.69 -8.93
C PRO A 247 -24.91 41.91 -9.20
N LYS A 248 -25.45 41.99 -10.42
CA LYS A 248 -26.65 41.21 -10.82
C LYS A 248 -26.39 39.71 -10.80
N ILE A 249 -25.17 39.30 -11.14
CA ILE A 249 -24.74 37.90 -11.08
C ILE A 249 -24.68 37.44 -9.62
N VAL A 250 -24.10 38.24 -8.71
CA VAL A 250 -24.08 37.97 -7.27
C VAL A 250 -25.52 37.77 -6.75
N ASP A 251 -26.43 38.70 -7.03
CA ASP A 251 -27.85 38.59 -6.63
C ASP A 251 -28.50 37.30 -7.14
N SER A 252 -28.21 36.94 -8.40
CA SER A 252 -28.77 35.74 -9.03
C SER A 252 -28.20 34.46 -8.40
N VAL A 253 -26.90 34.44 -8.08
CA VAL A 253 -26.28 33.34 -7.33
C VAL A 253 -26.92 33.22 -5.95
N MET A 254 -27.06 34.31 -5.21
CA MET A 254 -27.66 34.32 -3.87
C MET A 254 -29.10 33.78 -3.90
N LYS A 255 -29.94 34.30 -4.79
CA LYS A 255 -31.34 33.84 -4.96
C LYS A 255 -31.44 32.34 -5.27
N LEU A 256 -30.58 31.82 -6.15
CA LEU A 256 -30.56 30.39 -6.46
C LEU A 256 -29.99 29.56 -5.31
N PHE A 257 -28.97 30.07 -4.63
CA PHE A 257 -28.32 29.41 -3.50
C PHE A 257 -29.27 29.23 -2.32
N GLU A 258 -30.16 30.20 -2.04
CA GLU A 258 -31.23 30.06 -1.05
C GLU A 258 -32.14 28.86 -1.33
N LYS A 259 -32.41 28.53 -2.60
CA LYS A 259 -33.25 27.37 -2.96
C LYS A 259 -32.56 26.03 -2.68
N THR A 260 -31.26 26.04 -2.39
CA THR A 260 -30.46 24.84 -2.06
C THR A 260 -30.40 24.53 -0.57
N ASP A 261 -31.16 25.25 0.27
CA ASP A 261 -31.08 25.17 1.74
C ASP A 261 -31.23 23.75 2.31
N LYS A 262 -32.09 22.92 1.71
CA LYS A 262 -32.26 21.50 2.08
C LYS A 262 -30.95 20.67 1.97
N PHE A 263 -30.06 21.03 1.05
CA PHE A 263 -28.75 20.39 0.90
C PHE A 263 -27.71 21.00 1.84
N ARG A 264 -27.79 22.32 2.09
CA ARG A 264 -26.87 23.06 2.97
C ARG A 264 -27.04 22.69 4.46
N ARG A 265 -28.27 22.48 4.91
CA ARG A 265 -28.61 22.20 6.33
C ARG A 265 -28.51 20.72 6.72
N ARG A 266 -28.42 19.80 5.76
CA ARG A 266 -28.25 18.36 6.03
C ARG A 266 -26.78 18.04 6.32
N GLN A 267 -26.43 17.96 7.61
CA GLN A 267 -25.08 17.57 8.07
C GLN A 267 -25.06 16.36 9.02
N LYS A 268 -26.20 15.74 9.32
CA LYS A 268 -26.27 14.57 10.20
C LYS A 268 -26.84 13.37 9.44
N GLY A 269 -25.97 12.47 9.01
CA GLY A 269 -26.31 11.21 8.33
C GLY A 269 -25.05 10.52 7.76
N PRO A 270 -25.17 9.26 7.30
CA PRO A 270 -24.11 8.61 6.52
C PRO A 270 -23.75 9.43 5.27
N GLU A 271 -22.46 9.46 4.90
CA GLU A 271 -22.01 10.09 3.65
C GLU A 271 -22.45 9.24 2.45
N LEU A 272 -23.64 9.54 1.92
CA LEU A 272 -24.28 8.85 0.79
C LEU A 272 -23.33 8.74 -0.42
N GLY A 273 -22.63 9.84 -0.75
CA GLY A 273 -21.69 9.85 -1.85
C GLY A 273 -20.51 8.90 -1.63
N SER A 274 -19.93 8.89 -0.43
CA SER A 274 -18.82 8.01 -0.07
C SER A 274 -19.23 6.54 -0.05
N GLU A 275 -20.36 6.18 0.54
CA GLU A 275 -20.85 4.81 0.65
C GLU A 275 -21.19 4.19 -0.72
N ILE A 276 -21.88 4.93 -1.58
CA ILE A 276 -22.17 4.47 -2.95
C ILE A 276 -20.85 4.27 -3.72
N TYR A 277 -19.91 5.21 -3.58
CA TYR A 277 -18.60 5.09 -4.24
C TYR A 277 -17.85 3.83 -3.78
N LEU A 278 -17.84 3.54 -2.48
CA LEU A 278 -17.25 2.32 -1.93
C LEU A 278 -17.92 1.05 -2.51
N ALA A 279 -19.25 1.03 -2.62
CA ALA A 279 -19.97 -0.09 -3.24
C ALA A 279 -19.52 -0.30 -4.70
N THR A 280 -19.37 0.79 -5.48
CA THR A 280 -18.90 0.69 -6.87
C THR A 280 -17.48 0.15 -6.97
N ILE A 281 -16.59 0.51 -6.02
CA ILE A 281 -15.21 0.03 -5.99
C ILE A 281 -15.19 -1.46 -5.69
N GLU A 282 -15.90 -1.91 -4.66
CA GLU A 282 -15.87 -3.32 -4.26
C GLU A 282 -16.49 -4.21 -5.33
N ILE A 283 -17.58 -3.79 -6.00
CA ILE A 283 -18.13 -4.51 -7.15
C ILE A 283 -17.11 -4.59 -8.30
N GLY A 284 -16.42 -3.49 -8.61
CA GLY A 284 -15.38 -3.49 -9.65
C GLY A 284 -14.19 -4.41 -9.31
N LYS A 285 -13.78 -4.49 -8.03
CA LYS A 285 -12.75 -5.42 -7.56
C LYS A 285 -13.19 -6.87 -7.65
N ILE A 286 -14.45 -7.15 -7.31
CA ILE A 286 -15.02 -8.50 -7.43
C ILE A 286 -15.03 -8.95 -8.90
N GLN A 287 -15.39 -8.08 -9.83
CA GLN A 287 -15.43 -8.41 -11.26
C GLN A 287 -14.04 -8.63 -11.89
N SER A 288 -12.97 -8.16 -11.25
CA SER A 288 -11.60 -8.23 -11.77
C SER A 288 -10.74 -9.34 -11.14
N GLN A 289 -11.26 -10.04 -10.13
CA GLN A 289 -10.53 -11.08 -9.41
C GLN A 289 -11.35 -12.37 -9.37
N GLU A 290 -10.80 -13.45 -9.92
CA GLU A 290 -11.40 -14.78 -9.74
C GLU A 290 -10.98 -15.39 -8.39
N PRO A 291 -11.91 -15.86 -7.55
CA PRO A 291 -11.57 -16.56 -6.33
C PRO A 291 -11.03 -17.97 -6.64
N GLU A 292 -10.17 -18.47 -5.76
CA GLU A 292 -9.83 -19.89 -5.75
C GLU A 292 -11.05 -20.68 -5.27
N LEU A 293 -11.48 -21.67 -6.06
CA LEU A 293 -12.65 -22.50 -5.77
C LEU A 293 -12.20 -23.80 -5.10
N SER A 294 -12.82 -24.15 -3.99
CA SER A 294 -12.50 -25.34 -3.21
C SER A 294 -13.73 -26.05 -2.66
N LEU A 295 -14.73 -25.30 -2.23
CA LEU A 295 -15.94 -25.80 -1.58
C LEU A 295 -17.07 -26.09 -2.58
N THR A 296 -17.11 -25.39 -3.71
CA THR A 296 -18.28 -25.40 -4.62
C THR A 296 -17.94 -25.84 -6.04
N LEU A 297 -16.81 -26.52 -6.25
CA LEU A 297 -16.38 -26.98 -7.58
C LEU A 297 -17.38 -27.93 -8.27
N GLY A 298 -18.22 -28.63 -7.50
CA GLY A 298 -19.32 -29.44 -8.02
C GLY A 298 -20.48 -28.62 -8.60
N PHE A 299 -20.56 -27.32 -8.32
CA PHE A 299 -21.61 -26.39 -8.76
C PHE A 299 -21.05 -25.29 -9.68
N PRO A 300 -20.53 -25.63 -10.88
CA PRO A 300 -19.84 -24.68 -11.75
C PRO A 300 -20.72 -23.61 -12.37
N ASP A 301 -22.04 -23.85 -12.49
CA ASP A 301 -23.02 -22.95 -13.10
C ASP A 301 -24.05 -22.47 -12.07
N SER A 302 -24.50 -21.21 -12.23
CA SER A 302 -25.55 -20.65 -11.36
C SER A 302 -26.81 -21.53 -11.41
N GLY A 303 -27.39 -21.74 -10.22
CA GLY A 303 -28.53 -22.59 -9.98
C GLY A 303 -28.21 -24.09 -9.89
N ASP A 304 -26.95 -24.51 -10.01
CA ASP A 304 -26.58 -25.93 -9.93
C ASP A 304 -26.93 -26.55 -8.56
N MET A 305 -26.82 -25.80 -7.47
CA MET A 305 -27.22 -26.30 -6.15
C MET A 305 -28.71 -26.67 -6.10
N ALA A 306 -29.56 -25.91 -6.79
CA ALA A 306 -31.00 -26.19 -6.84
C ALA A 306 -31.35 -27.42 -7.69
N LYS A 307 -30.41 -27.95 -8.49
CA LYS A 307 -30.63 -29.14 -9.34
C LYS A 307 -30.50 -30.46 -8.58
N VAL A 308 -29.83 -30.48 -7.41
CA VAL A 308 -29.48 -31.73 -6.71
C VAL A 308 -30.70 -32.60 -6.38
N LEU A 309 -31.83 -32.00 -6.02
CA LEU A 309 -33.08 -32.74 -5.80
C LEU A 309 -33.58 -33.44 -7.08
N GLY A 310 -33.50 -32.76 -8.22
CA GLY A 310 -33.85 -33.32 -9.52
C GLY A 310 -32.85 -34.37 -9.99
N ASP A 311 -31.56 -34.17 -9.68
CA ASP A 311 -30.49 -35.12 -9.99
C ASP A 311 -30.70 -36.46 -9.26
N LEU A 312 -31.05 -36.42 -7.96
CA LEU A 312 -31.34 -37.61 -7.15
C LEU A 312 -32.54 -38.40 -7.67
N LYS A 313 -33.54 -37.71 -8.23
CA LYS A 313 -34.75 -38.30 -8.84
C LYS A 313 -34.59 -38.61 -10.33
N SER A 314 -33.42 -38.32 -10.92
CA SER A 314 -33.25 -38.50 -12.35
C SER A 314 -33.32 -39.98 -12.74
N PRO A 315 -33.94 -40.34 -13.88
CA PRO A 315 -34.03 -41.74 -14.31
C PRO A 315 -32.67 -42.42 -14.39
N TRP A 316 -31.65 -41.69 -14.83
CA TRP A 316 -30.28 -42.21 -14.93
C TRP A 316 -29.68 -42.52 -13.55
N PHE A 317 -29.86 -41.66 -12.54
CA PHE A 317 -29.36 -41.92 -11.19
C PHE A 317 -30.07 -43.12 -10.57
N LEU A 318 -31.40 -43.18 -10.69
CA LEU A 318 -32.20 -44.30 -10.19
C LEU A 318 -31.80 -45.63 -10.83
N GLU A 319 -31.66 -45.67 -12.16
CA GLU A 319 -31.33 -46.90 -12.88
C GLU A 319 -29.86 -47.31 -12.70
N LYS A 320 -28.92 -46.39 -12.89
CA LYS A 320 -27.48 -46.71 -13.00
C LYS A 320 -26.68 -46.60 -11.70
N VAL A 321 -27.22 -45.93 -10.68
CA VAL A 321 -26.53 -45.72 -9.39
C VAL A 321 -27.30 -46.43 -8.27
N ALA A 322 -28.58 -46.07 -8.06
CA ALA A 322 -29.40 -46.67 -7.01
C ALA A 322 -29.97 -48.06 -7.40
N ARG A 323 -29.81 -48.51 -8.65
CA ARG A 323 -30.36 -49.78 -9.17
C ARG A 323 -31.83 -49.98 -8.81
N ASN A 324 -32.64 -48.93 -9.00
CA ASN A 324 -34.06 -48.83 -8.67
C ASN A 324 -34.43 -48.95 -7.17
N HIS A 325 -33.45 -48.88 -6.25
CA HIS A 325 -33.71 -48.77 -4.82
C HIS A 325 -34.18 -47.35 -4.44
N SER A 326 -34.82 -47.23 -3.27
CA SER A 326 -35.36 -45.96 -2.79
C SER A 326 -34.25 -44.98 -2.41
N VAL A 327 -34.33 -43.76 -2.92
CA VAL A 327 -33.43 -42.64 -2.58
C VAL A 327 -33.99 -41.75 -1.46
N ALA A 328 -35.09 -42.16 -0.82
CA ALA A 328 -35.85 -41.32 0.10
C ALA A 328 -35.05 -40.93 1.35
N GLU A 329 -34.27 -41.85 1.93
CA GLU A 329 -33.48 -41.57 3.14
C GLU A 329 -32.34 -40.58 2.88
N LEU A 330 -31.60 -40.77 1.77
CA LEU A 330 -30.58 -39.81 1.33
C LEU A 330 -31.21 -38.44 1.03
N GLY A 331 -32.40 -38.43 0.41
CA GLY A 331 -33.17 -37.21 0.17
C GLY A 331 -33.58 -36.47 1.46
N LYS A 332 -34.01 -37.20 2.50
CA LYS A 332 -34.31 -36.62 3.82
C LYS A 332 -33.06 -35.99 4.44
N GLY A 333 -31.91 -36.69 4.38
CA GLY A 333 -30.63 -36.16 4.87
C GLY A 333 -30.19 -34.86 4.20
N LEU A 334 -30.50 -34.69 2.91
CA LEU A 334 -30.16 -33.49 2.11
C LEU A 334 -31.23 -32.39 2.11
N PHE A 335 -32.30 -32.52 2.89
CA PHE A 335 -33.42 -31.56 2.85
C PHE A 335 -32.99 -30.12 3.16
N GLY A 336 -32.11 -29.92 4.14
CA GLY A 336 -31.52 -28.61 4.46
C GLY A 336 -30.80 -28.02 3.25
N PHE A 337 -29.98 -28.82 2.56
CA PHE A 337 -29.26 -28.41 1.37
C PHE A 337 -30.21 -27.98 0.23
N PHE A 338 -31.32 -28.69 0.01
CA PHE A 338 -32.28 -28.33 -1.05
C PHE A 338 -32.91 -26.95 -0.82
N LYS A 339 -33.26 -26.63 0.43
CA LYS A 339 -33.75 -25.29 0.79
C LYS A 339 -32.67 -24.23 0.60
N PHE A 340 -31.44 -24.51 1.04
CA PHE A 340 -30.32 -23.60 0.84
C PHE A 340 -30.06 -23.34 -0.66
N GLY A 341 -30.08 -24.38 -1.50
CA GLY A 341 -29.93 -24.24 -2.95
C GLY A 341 -31.00 -23.35 -3.60
N LYS A 342 -32.25 -23.39 -3.12
CA LYS A 342 -33.33 -22.48 -3.59
C LYS A 342 -33.08 -21.03 -3.16
N LEU A 343 -32.66 -20.80 -1.92
CA LEU A 343 -32.31 -19.46 -1.43
C LEU A 343 -31.13 -18.90 -2.22
N MET A 344 -30.09 -19.70 -2.39
CA MET A 344 -28.87 -19.31 -3.10
C MET A 344 -29.14 -18.97 -4.57
N LYS A 345 -30.06 -19.66 -5.24
CA LYS A 345 -30.48 -19.29 -6.60
C LYS A 345 -31.02 -17.85 -6.67
N LYS A 346 -31.86 -17.43 -5.70
CA LYS A 346 -32.34 -16.04 -5.64
C LYS A 346 -31.19 -15.04 -5.43
N VAL A 347 -30.20 -15.41 -4.60
CA VAL A 347 -29.01 -14.58 -4.35
C VAL A 347 -28.15 -14.44 -5.61
N GLU A 348 -27.92 -15.52 -6.34
CA GLU A 348 -27.20 -15.50 -7.63
C GLU A 348 -27.96 -14.67 -8.68
N ASP A 349 -29.28 -14.80 -8.78
CA ASP A 349 -30.12 -14.01 -9.69
C ASP A 349 -29.98 -12.50 -9.39
N ASN A 350 -30.10 -12.10 -8.10
CA ASN A 350 -29.90 -10.72 -7.66
C ASN A 350 -28.47 -10.22 -7.93
N TRP A 351 -27.47 -11.10 -7.78
CA TRP A 351 -26.08 -10.77 -8.07
C TRP A 351 -25.83 -10.51 -9.57
N GLU A 352 -26.39 -11.35 -10.45
CA GLU A 352 -26.32 -11.12 -11.89
C GLU A 352 -27.06 -9.84 -12.32
N MET A 353 -28.21 -9.56 -11.70
CA MET A 353 -28.91 -8.29 -11.90
C MET A 353 -28.05 -7.09 -11.48
N LEU A 354 -27.39 -7.17 -10.32
CA LEU A 354 -26.52 -6.10 -9.82
C LEU A 354 -25.32 -5.88 -10.76
N LYS A 355 -24.65 -6.96 -11.20
CA LYS A 355 -23.52 -6.87 -12.14
C LYS A 355 -23.93 -6.27 -13.48
N THR A 356 -25.08 -6.68 -14.01
CA THR A 356 -25.62 -6.18 -15.28
C THR A 356 -25.95 -4.69 -15.18
N ASN A 357 -26.69 -4.30 -14.14
CA ASN A 357 -27.05 -2.91 -13.88
C ASN A 357 -25.79 -2.03 -13.66
N TYR A 358 -24.83 -2.52 -12.87
CA TYR A 358 -23.55 -1.85 -12.69
C TYR A 358 -22.83 -1.65 -14.02
N LYS A 359 -22.68 -2.69 -14.84
CA LYS A 359 -21.98 -2.58 -16.14
C LYS A 359 -22.65 -1.56 -17.08
N GLU A 360 -23.98 -1.45 -17.03
CA GLU A 360 -24.75 -0.52 -17.86
C GLU A 360 -24.63 0.93 -17.37
N PHE A 361 -24.68 1.16 -16.04
CA PHE A 361 -24.81 2.49 -15.46
C PHE A 361 -23.62 2.94 -14.59
N GLN A 362 -22.50 2.21 -14.61
CA GLN A 362 -21.32 2.46 -13.76
C GLN A 362 -20.88 3.93 -13.79
N ASN A 363 -20.76 4.51 -14.98
CA ASN A 363 -20.32 5.90 -15.13
C ASN A 363 -21.31 6.87 -14.47
N ASN A 364 -22.61 6.65 -14.62
CA ASN A 364 -23.63 7.49 -14.01
C ASN A 364 -23.59 7.40 -12.49
N ILE A 365 -23.46 6.19 -11.94
CA ILE A 365 -23.38 5.96 -10.49
C ILE A 365 -22.11 6.60 -9.90
N ILE A 366 -20.96 6.46 -10.58
CA ILE A 366 -19.70 7.07 -10.14
C ILE A 366 -19.80 8.60 -10.18
N VAL A 367 -20.31 9.18 -11.27
CA VAL A 367 -20.47 10.63 -11.40
C VAL A 367 -21.44 11.15 -10.33
N PHE A 368 -22.54 10.45 -10.08
CA PHE A 368 -23.47 10.78 -9.00
C PHE A 368 -22.75 10.80 -7.65
N SER A 369 -22.04 9.72 -7.32
CA SER A 369 -21.33 9.59 -6.03
C SER A 369 -20.33 10.73 -5.82
N LYS A 370 -19.57 11.11 -6.85
CA LYS A 370 -18.63 12.24 -6.80
C LYS A 370 -19.34 13.56 -6.55
N LYS A 371 -20.42 13.84 -7.28
CA LYS A 371 -21.23 15.05 -7.10
C LYS A 371 -21.84 15.12 -5.71
N MET A 372 -22.29 13.99 -5.17
CA MET A 372 -22.86 13.93 -3.83
C MET A 372 -21.79 14.20 -2.77
N LYS A 373 -20.56 13.67 -2.93
CA LYS A 373 -19.42 14.02 -2.06
C LYS A 373 -19.06 15.50 -2.12
N ASP A 374 -19.09 16.11 -3.31
CA ASP A 374 -18.85 17.55 -3.48
C ASP A 374 -19.91 18.37 -2.73
N ILE A 375 -21.15 17.87 -2.64
CA ILE A 375 -22.24 18.50 -1.87
C ILE A 375 -22.05 18.27 -0.36
N GLU A 376 -21.76 17.05 0.07
CA GLU A 376 -21.56 16.67 1.48
C GLU A 376 -20.38 17.39 2.12
N SER A 377 -19.33 17.65 1.34
CA SER A 377 -18.13 18.38 1.80
C SER A 377 -18.28 19.91 1.72
N PHE A 378 -19.36 20.41 1.13
CA PHE A 378 -19.56 21.84 0.95
C PHE A 378 -19.86 22.52 2.29
N LYS A 379 -18.99 23.46 2.69
CA LYS A 379 -19.15 24.26 3.90
C LYS A 379 -19.19 25.74 3.56
N ILE A 380 -20.18 26.43 4.13
CA ILE A 380 -20.36 27.88 4.09
C ILE A 380 -20.98 28.33 5.43
N THR A 381 -20.49 29.43 5.98
CA THR A 381 -20.97 30.04 7.22
C THR A 381 -21.99 31.15 6.92
N GLU A 382 -22.69 31.65 7.94
CA GLU A 382 -23.53 32.84 7.77
C GLU A 382 -22.70 34.10 7.43
N ASN A 383 -21.47 34.17 7.93
CA ASN A 383 -20.55 35.26 7.58
C ASN A 383 -20.18 35.22 6.09
N ASP A 384 -19.92 34.03 5.56
CA ASP A 384 -19.64 33.84 4.14
C ASP A 384 -20.80 34.32 3.25
N LEU A 385 -22.05 34.10 3.67
CA LEU A 385 -23.22 34.61 2.93
C LEU A 385 -23.25 36.14 2.89
N LYS A 386 -22.95 36.79 4.03
CA LYS A 386 -22.85 38.25 4.10
C LYS A 386 -21.71 38.78 3.22
N VAL A 387 -20.54 38.15 3.26
CA VAL A 387 -19.39 38.53 2.42
C VAL A 387 -19.70 38.36 0.92
N ALA A 388 -20.41 37.30 0.54
CA ALA A 388 -20.84 37.11 -0.84
C ALA A 388 -21.79 38.21 -1.31
N GLU A 389 -22.75 38.62 -0.48
CA GLU A 389 -23.67 39.74 -0.74
C GLU A 389 -22.93 41.08 -0.85
N SER A 390 -22.10 41.41 0.15
CA SER A 390 -21.27 42.63 0.16
C SER A 390 -20.32 42.71 -1.04
N SER A 391 -19.91 41.58 -1.62
CA SER A 391 -19.06 41.57 -2.81
C SER A 391 -19.74 42.25 -4.01
N GLY A 392 -21.06 42.10 -4.17
CA GLY A 392 -21.81 42.78 -5.23
C GLY A 392 -21.88 44.29 -5.01
N GLU A 393 -22.16 44.71 -3.78
CA GLU A 393 -22.27 46.13 -3.39
C GLU A 393 -20.92 46.87 -3.50
N ILE A 394 -19.84 46.26 -2.99
CA ILE A 394 -18.48 46.80 -3.07
C ILE A 394 -18.08 46.99 -4.53
N PHE A 395 -18.35 46.01 -5.38
CA PHE A 395 -18.09 46.15 -6.82
C PHE A 395 -18.86 47.33 -7.41
N GLN A 396 -20.17 47.43 -7.16
CA GLN A 396 -20.99 48.51 -7.69
C GLN A 396 -20.51 49.91 -7.25
N LYS A 397 -20.03 50.04 -6.00
CA LYS A 397 -19.55 51.31 -5.44
C LYS A 397 -18.17 51.74 -5.99
N THR A 398 -17.31 50.78 -6.29
CA THR A 398 -15.87 51.04 -6.52
C THR A 398 -15.46 50.92 -7.98
N TRP A 399 -16.21 50.16 -8.78
CA TRP A 399 -15.81 49.79 -10.12
C TRP A 399 -16.26 50.82 -11.17
N SER A 400 -15.30 51.35 -11.92
CA SER A 400 -15.58 52.21 -13.09
C SER A 400 -15.16 51.52 -14.39
N PRO A 401 -15.86 51.67 -15.53
CA PRO A 401 -15.43 51.07 -16.79
C PRO A 401 -13.99 51.46 -17.13
N PRO A 402 -13.05 50.50 -17.21
CA PRO A 402 -11.65 50.83 -17.49
C PRO A 402 -11.42 50.97 -19.00
N ASP A 403 -10.40 51.76 -19.36
CA ASP A 403 -10.05 51.97 -20.77
C ASP A 403 -9.51 50.67 -21.38
N LYS A 404 -9.98 50.29 -22.58
CA LYS A 404 -9.49 49.10 -23.28
C LYS A 404 -8.05 49.32 -23.76
N ILE A 405 -7.15 48.40 -23.42
CA ILE A 405 -5.77 48.42 -23.95
C ILE A 405 -5.76 47.87 -25.38
N GLY A 406 -5.25 48.65 -26.34
CA GLY A 406 -5.34 48.32 -27.76
C GLY A 406 -4.52 47.10 -28.17
N ALA A 407 -4.97 46.36 -29.19
CA ALA A 407 -4.27 45.18 -29.71
C ALA A 407 -2.82 45.46 -30.21
N LEU A 408 -2.56 46.69 -30.68
CA LEU A 408 -1.21 47.12 -31.07
C LEU A 408 -0.24 47.22 -29.89
N ASP A 409 -0.73 47.47 -28.67
CA ASP A 409 0.11 47.55 -27.47
C ASP A 409 0.61 46.15 -27.06
N PHE A 410 -0.15 45.09 -27.36
CA PHE A 410 0.22 43.69 -27.07
C PHE A 410 1.16 43.08 -28.11
N LYS A 411 1.14 43.55 -29.36
CA LYS A 411 1.92 42.97 -30.46
C LYS A 411 3.44 42.95 -30.20
N ASN A 412 3.96 44.00 -29.56
CA ASN A 412 5.39 44.07 -29.20
C ASN A 412 5.72 43.14 -28.02
N LEU A 413 4.81 43.00 -27.06
CA LEU A 413 4.97 42.08 -25.94
C LEU A 413 4.94 40.62 -26.41
N ASP A 414 4.10 40.29 -27.38
CA ASP A 414 4.05 38.96 -28.00
C ASP A 414 5.36 38.54 -28.65
N GLU A 415 5.99 39.46 -29.37
CA GLU A 415 7.30 39.20 -29.97
C GLU A 415 8.36 38.90 -28.90
N ILE A 416 8.29 39.59 -27.75
CA ILE A 416 9.22 39.44 -26.64
C ILE A 416 8.97 38.12 -25.89
N LEU A 417 7.72 37.81 -25.54
CA LEU A 417 7.36 36.56 -24.87
C LEU A 417 7.67 35.35 -25.75
N SER A 418 7.44 35.46 -27.07
CA SER A 418 7.81 34.40 -28.03
C SER A 418 9.32 34.18 -28.09
N LYS A 419 10.12 35.25 -28.16
CA LYS A 419 11.60 35.14 -28.11
C LYS A 419 12.07 34.60 -26.78
N MET A 420 11.47 35.01 -25.66
CA MET A 420 11.81 34.50 -24.34
C MET A 420 11.49 33.03 -24.19
N GLY A 421 10.34 32.57 -24.71
CA GLY A 421 9.99 31.14 -24.74
C GLY A 421 11.05 30.30 -25.46
N LYS A 422 11.55 30.78 -26.61
CA LYS A 422 12.65 30.13 -27.33
C LYS A 422 13.95 30.12 -26.52
N LEU A 423 14.26 31.20 -25.80
CA LEU A 423 15.45 31.28 -24.94
C LEU A 423 15.36 30.30 -23.76
N ILE A 424 14.19 30.23 -23.10
CA ILE A 424 13.91 29.30 -22.00
C ILE A 424 14.09 27.85 -22.46
N GLU A 425 13.50 27.49 -23.59
CA GLU A 425 13.61 26.15 -24.18
C GLU A 425 15.08 25.77 -24.43
N LYS A 426 15.88 26.71 -24.98
CA LYS A 426 17.29 26.48 -25.27
C LYS A 426 18.16 26.37 -24.02
N VAL A 427 17.93 27.20 -23.00
CA VAL A 427 18.63 27.09 -21.70
C VAL A 427 18.30 25.75 -21.03
N GLN A 428 17.03 25.33 -21.06
CA GLN A 428 16.62 24.03 -20.50
C GLN A 428 17.22 22.85 -21.26
N PHE A 429 17.31 22.95 -22.59
CA PHE A 429 17.95 21.96 -23.44
C PHE A 429 19.43 21.79 -23.09
N VAL A 430 20.20 22.89 -23.00
CA VAL A 430 21.62 22.85 -22.63
C VAL A 430 21.82 22.31 -21.21
N LYS A 431 20.98 22.72 -20.25
CA LYS A 431 20.97 22.21 -18.87
C LYS A 431 20.77 20.69 -18.82
N ASN A 432 19.75 20.18 -19.49
CA ASN A 432 19.45 18.75 -19.49
C ASN A 432 20.59 17.95 -20.14
N LEU A 433 21.15 18.45 -21.23
CA LEU A 433 22.25 17.80 -21.95
C LEU A 433 23.57 17.82 -21.15
N ALA A 434 23.88 18.92 -20.48
CA ALA A 434 25.03 19.01 -19.57
C ALA A 434 24.94 17.99 -18.43
N LYS A 435 23.74 17.84 -17.83
CA LYS A 435 23.47 16.85 -16.80
C LYS A 435 23.59 15.42 -17.34
N GLU A 436 22.97 15.13 -18.48
CA GLU A 436 23.04 13.81 -19.12
C GLU A 436 24.48 13.41 -19.40
N ILE A 437 25.30 14.33 -19.91
CA ILE A 437 26.72 14.11 -20.16
C ILE A 437 27.47 13.85 -18.85
N ALA A 438 27.23 14.63 -17.80
CA ALA A 438 27.91 14.44 -16.52
C ALA A 438 27.56 13.10 -15.84
N GLU A 439 26.32 12.62 -15.96
CA GLU A 439 25.83 11.39 -15.31
C GLU A 439 26.17 10.11 -16.09
N ASN A 440 26.18 10.17 -17.42
CA ASN A 440 26.34 8.97 -18.27
C ASN A 440 27.76 8.79 -18.81
N THR A 441 28.73 9.57 -18.34
CA THR A 441 30.12 9.48 -18.77
C THR A 441 30.98 8.75 -17.74
N GLU A 442 31.53 7.60 -18.12
CA GLU A 442 32.36 6.77 -17.25
C GLU A 442 33.80 7.30 -17.17
N LYS A 443 34.16 7.93 -16.05
CA LYS A 443 35.50 8.54 -15.83
C LYS A 443 36.65 7.54 -16.06
N VAL A 444 36.50 6.32 -15.53
CA VAL A 444 37.48 5.23 -15.66
C VAL A 444 37.67 4.81 -17.12
N GLY A 445 36.58 4.81 -17.91
CA GLY A 445 36.61 4.49 -19.33
C GLY A 445 37.42 5.51 -20.15
N ILE A 446 37.29 6.80 -19.83
CA ILE A 446 38.07 7.89 -20.46
C ILE A 446 39.55 7.78 -20.09
N GLU A 447 39.87 7.61 -18.81
CA GLU A 447 41.27 7.48 -18.36
C GLU A 447 41.95 6.25 -18.98
N SER A 448 41.24 5.12 -19.02
CA SER A 448 41.72 3.90 -19.67
C SER A 448 41.94 4.10 -21.17
N PHE A 449 41.05 4.81 -21.86
CA PHE A 449 41.17 5.11 -23.30
C PHE A 449 42.45 5.93 -23.59
N PHE A 450 42.69 7.01 -22.83
CA PHE A 450 43.90 7.83 -23.01
C PHE A 450 45.19 7.13 -22.56
N LYS A 451 45.11 6.20 -21.60
CA LYS A 451 46.25 5.36 -21.20
C LYS A 451 46.68 4.41 -22.32
N GLU A 452 45.72 3.74 -22.97
CA GLU A 452 45.98 2.86 -24.11
C GLU A 452 46.35 3.63 -25.39
N LEU A 453 45.83 4.83 -25.60
CA LEU A 453 46.22 5.71 -26.71
C LEU A 453 47.73 5.99 -26.70
N LYS A 454 48.33 6.16 -25.51
CA LYS A 454 49.77 6.35 -25.33
C LYS A 454 50.60 5.10 -25.66
N SER A 455 49.98 3.93 -25.83
CA SER A 455 50.67 2.67 -26.18
C SER A 455 50.95 2.49 -27.69
N GLY A 456 50.45 3.40 -28.55
CA GLY A 456 50.77 3.43 -29.98
C GLY A 456 49.93 2.53 -30.89
N LYS A 457 48.86 1.90 -30.37
CA LYS A 457 47.92 1.08 -31.16
C LYS A 457 47.01 1.95 -32.05
N PRO A 458 46.47 1.43 -33.17
CA PRO A 458 45.51 2.16 -34.01
C PRO A 458 44.28 2.59 -33.22
N ILE A 459 43.90 3.88 -33.31
CA ILE A 459 42.84 4.50 -32.48
C ILE A 459 41.52 3.71 -32.53
N ASN A 460 41.15 3.24 -33.71
CA ASN A 460 39.89 2.53 -33.97
C ASN A 460 39.83 1.14 -33.30
N SER A 461 40.98 0.62 -32.85
CA SER A 461 41.13 -0.69 -32.18
C SER A 461 41.24 -0.58 -30.66
N LEU A 462 41.22 0.64 -30.10
CA LEU A 462 41.38 0.87 -28.67
C LEU A 462 40.11 0.48 -27.89
N PRO A 463 40.25 -0.13 -26.69
CA PRO A 463 39.14 -0.31 -25.77
C PRO A 463 38.48 1.03 -25.44
N ASN A 464 37.15 1.09 -25.37
CA ASN A 464 36.36 2.30 -25.09
C ASN A 464 36.38 3.38 -26.20
N PHE A 465 36.91 3.10 -27.41
CA PHE A 465 36.85 4.02 -28.54
C PHE A 465 35.40 4.43 -28.91
N HIS A 466 34.47 3.46 -28.93
CA HIS A 466 33.05 3.74 -29.17
C HIS A 466 32.44 4.63 -28.08
N THR A 467 32.82 4.42 -26.82
CA THR A 467 32.39 5.25 -25.67
C THR A 467 32.91 6.68 -25.81
N PHE A 468 34.16 6.86 -26.24
CA PHE A 468 34.73 8.18 -26.49
C PHE A 468 34.09 8.89 -27.70
N LYS A 469 33.77 8.13 -28.76
CA LYS A 469 33.04 8.66 -29.92
C LYS A 469 31.62 9.13 -29.57
N ASP A 470 30.94 8.39 -28.70
CA ASP A 470 29.62 8.79 -28.18
C ASP A 470 29.73 10.07 -27.34
N LEU A 471 30.74 10.17 -26.48
CA LEU A 471 31.04 11.38 -25.72
C LEU A 471 31.28 12.59 -26.64
N ALA A 472 32.04 12.42 -27.72
CA ALA A 472 32.30 13.48 -28.69
C ALA A 472 31.03 13.96 -29.40
N GLU A 473 30.10 13.06 -29.75
CA GLU A 473 28.82 13.46 -30.34
C GLU A 473 27.91 14.18 -29.35
N ARG A 474 27.91 13.77 -28.07
CA ARG A 474 27.19 14.50 -27.02
C ARG A 474 27.78 15.89 -26.78
N PHE A 475 29.11 16.01 -26.75
CA PHE A 475 29.82 17.30 -26.68
C PHE A 475 29.52 18.18 -27.90
N ARG A 476 29.35 17.60 -29.10
CA ARG A 476 28.93 18.32 -30.31
C ARG A 476 27.55 18.95 -30.16
N LYS A 477 26.58 18.18 -29.66
CA LYS A 477 25.22 18.68 -29.39
C LYS A 477 25.22 19.77 -28.32
N LEU A 478 26.03 19.61 -27.28
CA LEU A 478 26.20 20.61 -26.22
C LEU A 478 26.77 21.91 -26.79
N LYS A 479 27.80 21.81 -27.64
CA LYS A 479 28.41 22.96 -28.32
C LYS A 479 27.42 23.72 -29.19
N ILE A 480 26.63 23.02 -30.01
CA ILE A 480 25.58 23.63 -30.83
C ILE A 480 24.60 24.42 -29.95
N GLY A 481 24.14 23.83 -28.84
CA GLY A 481 23.25 24.51 -27.90
C GLY A 481 23.90 25.74 -27.25
N GLN A 482 25.17 25.67 -26.87
CA GLN A 482 25.92 26.81 -26.34
C GLN A 482 26.10 27.93 -27.38
N ASP A 483 26.47 27.59 -28.61
CA ASP A 483 26.68 28.55 -29.68
C ASP A 483 25.38 29.28 -30.04
N GLU A 484 24.25 28.57 -30.03
CA GLU A 484 22.92 29.17 -30.20
C GLU A 484 22.58 30.15 -29.07
N LEU A 485 22.91 29.82 -27.81
CA LEU A 485 22.72 30.73 -26.67
C LEU A 485 23.65 31.95 -26.74
N LYS A 486 24.92 31.78 -27.15
CA LYS A 486 25.89 32.88 -27.34
C LYS A 486 25.43 33.85 -28.43
N ASN A 487 24.87 33.31 -29.51
CA ASN A 487 24.40 34.08 -30.65
C ASN A 487 22.96 34.61 -30.48
N PHE A 488 22.29 34.32 -29.35
CA PHE A 488 20.94 34.80 -29.09
C PHE A 488 20.93 36.32 -28.88
N LYS A 489 20.31 37.07 -29.80
CA LYS A 489 20.23 38.53 -29.75
C LYS A 489 18.80 39.02 -29.52
N PHE A 490 18.65 39.95 -28.58
CA PHE A 490 17.41 40.71 -28.41
C PHE A 490 17.45 41.99 -29.26
N GLY A 491 16.34 42.31 -29.94
CA GLY A 491 16.21 43.55 -30.74
C GLY A 491 15.90 44.78 -29.88
N ALA A 492 16.13 45.99 -30.42
CA ALA A 492 16.02 47.27 -29.72
C ALA A 492 14.61 47.70 -29.24
N ASN A 493 13.58 46.84 -29.33
CA ASN A 493 12.19 47.18 -28.97
C ASN A 493 11.87 47.13 -27.46
N LEU A 494 12.88 46.93 -26.60
CA LEU A 494 12.75 46.88 -25.13
C LEU A 494 12.13 48.14 -24.50
N ARG A 495 12.42 49.32 -25.06
CA ARG A 495 11.83 50.61 -24.62
C ARG A 495 10.31 50.70 -24.83
N LYS A 496 9.69 49.80 -25.60
CA LYS A 496 8.24 49.80 -25.83
C LYS A 496 7.47 48.91 -24.83
N THR A 497 8.15 47.97 -24.18
CA THR A 497 7.56 47.14 -23.13
C THR A 497 7.34 47.92 -21.84
N SER A 498 8.27 48.84 -21.52
CA SER A 498 8.10 49.79 -20.42
C SER A 498 6.90 50.70 -20.63
N THR A 499 6.59 51.11 -21.87
CA THR A 499 5.37 51.89 -22.15
C THR A 499 4.06 51.12 -21.91
N LEU A 500 4.01 49.81 -22.17
CA LEU A 500 2.81 49.00 -21.86
C LEU A 500 2.66 48.81 -20.34
N ILE A 501 3.75 48.52 -19.63
CA ILE A 501 3.75 48.39 -18.17
C ILE A 501 3.36 49.72 -17.52
N GLN A 502 3.83 50.85 -18.06
CA GLN A 502 3.45 52.19 -17.61
C GLN A 502 1.96 52.49 -17.93
N LYS A 503 1.48 52.18 -19.13
CA LYS A 503 0.04 52.27 -19.48
C LYS A 503 -0.84 51.45 -18.54
N LEU A 504 -0.37 50.27 -18.11
CA LEU A 504 -1.06 49.44 -17.13
C LEU A 504 -1.03 50.04 -15.73
N LYS A 505 0.12 50.59 -15.31
CA LYS A 505 0.27 51.33 -14.04
C LYS A 505 -0.69 52.51 -13.94
N ASP A 506 -0.90 53.20 -15.06
CA ASP A 506 -1.74 54.39 -15.14
C ASP A 506 -3.19 54.06 -15.52
N SER A 507 -3.52 52.77 -15.74
CA SER A 507 -4.86 52.35 -16.16
C SER A 507 -5.89 52.38 -15.03
N LYS A 508 -7.13 52.74 -15.38
CA LYS A 508 -8.29 52.59 -14.49
C LYS A 508 -8.52 51.15 -14.03
N LEU A 509 -8.10 50.16 -14.83
CA LEU A 509 -8.20 48.74 -14.47
C LEU A 509 -7.39 48.42 -13.22
N LYS A 510 -6.14 48.89 -13.15
CA LYS A 510 -5.31 48.71 -11.97
C LYS A 510 -5.91 49.42 -10.75
N SER A 511 -6.33 50.68 -10.92
CA SER A 511 -6.98 51.46 -9.85
C SER A 511 -8.23 50.75 -9.30
N ASN A 512 -9.11 50.26 -10.17
CA ASN A 512 -10.28 49.47 -9.76
C ASN A 512 -9.90 48.22 -8.95
N LEU A 513 -8.91 47.46 -9.43
CA LEU A 513 -8.49 46.23 -8.76
C LEU A 513 -7.78 46.50 -7.43
N GLU A 514 -7.02 47.58 -7.31
CA GLU A 514 -6.40 48.02 -6.06
C GLU A 514 -7.45 48.52 -5.06
N ASN A 515 -8.47 49.25 -5.53
CA ASN A 515 -9.61 49.65 -4.71
C ASN A 515 -10.37 48.42 -4.19
N LEU A 516 -10.71 47.46 -5.05
CA LEU A 516 -11.33 46.20 -4.62
C LEU A 516 -10.46 45.41 -3.63
N LYS A 517 -9.13 45.39 -3.83
CA LYS A 517 -8.18 44.76 -2.92
C LYS A 517 -8.18 45.41 -1.53
N SER A 518 -8.39 46.73 -1.44
CA SER A 518 -8.40 47.44 -0.17
C SER A 518 -9.49 46.97 0.81
N TYR A 519 -10.57 46.38 0.28
CA TYR A 519 -11.66 45.78 1.08
C TYR A 519 -11.33 44.37 1.61
N GLY A 520 -10.16 43.82 1.27
CA GLY A 520 -9.60 42.62 1.89
C GLY A 520 -10.51 41.39 1.83
N GLU A 521 -11.03 41.00 3.00
CA GLU A 521 -11.90 39.84 3.20
C GLU A 521 -13.37 40.10 2.90
N GLU A 522 -13.80 41.36 2.74
CA GLU A 522 -15.20 41.72 2.47
C GLU A 522 -15.56 41.58 0.97
N PHE A 523 -14.58 41.49 0.08
CA PHE A 523 -14.76 41.27 -1.35
C PHE A 523 -14.14 39.92 -1.79
N GLN A 524 -14.98 38.90 -1.94
CA GLN A 524 -14.57 37.51 -2.22
C GLN A 524 -15.29 36.91 -3.44
N PRO A 525 -14.87 37.25 -4.68
CA PRO A 525 -15.45 36.67 -5.90
C PRO A 525 -15.28 35.15 -6.02
N GLU A 526 -14.26 34.58 -5.35
CA GLU A 526 -14.09 33.14 -5.27
C GLU A 526 -15.26 32.46 -4.53
N LEU A 527 -15.74 33.07 -3.46
CA LEU A 527 -16.84 32.56 -2.65
C LEU A 527 -18.14 32.50 -3.46
N VAL A 528 -18.46 33.57 -4.19
CA VAL A 528 -19.61 33.64 -5.11
C VAL A 528 -19.51 32.55 -6.20
N LEU A 529 -18.32 32.37 -6.80
CA LEU A 529 -18.08 31.31 -7.78
C LEU A 529 -18.27 29.91 -7.18
N LYS A 530 -17.83 29.69 -5.94
CA LYS A 530 -17.99 28.43 -5.20
C LYS A 530 -19.48 28.14 -4.95
N MET A 531 -20.26 29.13 -4.57
CA MET A 531 -21.72 29.03 -4.38
C MET A 531 -22.43 28.68 -5.69
N MET A 532 -22.10 29.36 -6.80
CA MET A 532 -22.66 29.02 -8.12
C MET A 532 -22.36 27.58 -8.53
N LYS A 533 -21.12 27.11 -8.32
CA LYS A 533 -20.73 25.73 -8.61
C LYS A 533 -21.55 24.75 -7.77
N PHE A 534 -21.79 25.04 -6.50
CA PHE A 534 -22.64 24.22 -5.63
C PHE A 534 -24.08 24.13 -6.17
N CYS A 535 -24.71 25.26 -6.51
CA CYS A 535 -26.04 25.29 -7.12
C CYS A 535 -26.11 24.41 -8.38
N LYS A 536 -25.08 24.49 -9.24
CA LYS A 536 -24.98 23.67 -10.45
C LYS A 536 -24.88 22.18 -10.14
N THR A 537 -24.07 21.80 -9.15
CA THR A 537 -23.92 20.40 -8.75
C THR A 537 -25.25 19.85 -8.27
N VAL A 538 -25.94 20.57 -7.37
CA VAL A 538 -27.25 20.21 -6.83
C VAL A 538 -28.31 20.12 -7.94
N PHE A 539 -28.37 21.09 -8.85
CA PHE A 539 -29.31 21.13 -9.98
C PHE A 539 -29.19 19.89 -10.87
N SER A 540 -27.99 19.33 -10.99
CA SER A 540 -27.71 18.21 -11.89
C SER A 540 -27.99 16.81 -11.29
N LEU A 541 -28.37 16.71 -10.01
CA LEU A 541 -28.56 15.42 -9.32
C LEU A 541 -29.82 14.65 -9.75
N SER A 542 -30.90 15.34 -10.11
CA SER A 542 -32.17 14.74 -10.56
C SER A 542 -32.06 13.82 -11.79
N ASN A 543 -30.94 13.92 -12.53
CA ASN A 543 -30.69 13.14 -13.74
C ASN A 543 -30.17 11.71 -13.47
N PHE A 544 -29.99 11.30 -12.21
CA PHE A 544 -29.36 10.02 -11.86
C PHE A 544 -30.34 9.01 -11.21
N LYS A 545 -31.44 8.71 -11.91
CA LYS A 545 -32.48 7.78 -11.42
C LYS A 545 -31.97 6.34 -11.31
N GLU A 546 -30.95 6.00 -12.08
CA GLU A 546 -30.32 4.67 -12.15
C GLU A 546 -29.65 4.29 -10.82
N THR A 547 -29.15 5.27 -10.07
CA THR A 547 -28.53 5.05 -8.75
C THR A 547 -29.52 4.48 -7.73
N LYS A 548 -30.81 4.85 -7.84
CA LYS A 548 -31.87 4.29 -6.99
C LYS A 548 -32.09 2.81 -7.29
N ILE A 549 -32.18 2.46 -8.57
CA ILE A 549 -32.33 1.07 -9.02
C ILE A 549 -31.14 0.23 -8.54
N PHE A 550 -29.92 0.76 -8.69
CA PHE A 550 -28.70 0.13 -8.19
C PHE A 550 -28.77 -0.19 -6.69
N LEU A 551 -29.14 0.77 -5.84
CA LEU A 551 -29.25 0.56 -4.40
C LEU A 551 -30.39 -0.41 -4.03
N GLN A 552 -31.50 -0.42 -4.76
CA GLN A 552 -32.60 -1.37 -4.52
C GLN A 552 -32.18 -2.81 -4.82
N ILE A 553 -31.51 -3.04 -5.95
CA ILE A 553 -30.98 -4.37 -6.31
C ILE A 553 -29.93 -4.80 -5.27
N PHE A 554 -29.07 -3.86 -4.86
CA PHE A 554 -28.06 -4.13 -3.84
C PHE A 554 -28.69 -4.49 -2.47
N ALA A 555 -29.76 -3.80 -2.07
CA ALA A 555 -30.51 -4.15 -0.87
C ALA A 555 -31.12 -5.56 -0.94
N ALA A 556 -31.74 -5.92 -2.08
CA ALA A 556 -32.30 -7.25 -2.29
C ALA A 556 -31.23 -8.36 -2.23
N LEU A 557 -30.06 -8.12 -2.84
CA LEU A 557 -28.92 -9.03 -2.75
C LEU A 557 -28.47 -9.22 -1.29
N LYS A 558 -28.25 -8.12 -0.56
CA LYS A 558 -27.79 -8.16 0.83
C LYS A 558 -28.77 -8.92 1.71
N HIS A 559 -30.07 -8.65 1.56
CA HIS A 559 -31.11 -9.34 2.31
C HIS A 559 -31.12 -10.85 2.05
N GLY A 560 -31.15 -11.27 0.77
CA GLY A 560 -31.16 -12.68 0.42
C GLY A 560 -29.89 -13.42 0.88
N LEU A 561 -28.74 -12.75 0.86
CA LEU A 561 -27.49 -13.33 1.37
C LEU A 561 -27.54 -13.56 2.88
N LEU A 562 -28.03 -12.58 3.65
CA LEU A 562 -28.17 -12.70 5.11
C LEU A 562 -29.19 -13.77 5.49
N GLU A 563 -30.30 -13.88 4.75
CA GLU A 563 -31.28 -14.95 4.90
C GLU A 563 -30.64 -16.33 4.66
N ALA A 564 -29.88 -16.48 3.57
CA ALA A 564 -29.19 -17.72 3.24
C ALA A 564 -28.12 -18.11 4.30
N GLU A 565 -27.38 -17.13 4.82
CA GLU A 565 -26.42 -17.35 5.91
C GLU A 565 -27.08 -17.79 7.20
N GLN A 566 -28.17 -17.14 7.57
CA GLN A 566 -28.90 -17.48 8.78
C GLN A 566 -29.48 -18.89 8.68
N PHE A 567 -30.09 -19.22 7.54
CA PHE A 567 -30.64 -20.55 7.28
C PHE A 567 -29.61 -21.67 7.50
N VAL A 568 -28.39 -21.54 6.97
CA VAL A 568 -27.35 -22.58 7.13
C VAL A 568 -26.85 -22.68 8.58
N LYS A 569 -26.77 -21.56 9.31
CA LYS A 569 -26.40 -21.59 10.74
C LYS A 569 -27.39 -22.40 11.58
N ASP A 570 -28.64 -22.47 11.14
CA ASP A 570 -29.72 -23.18 11.83
C ASP A 570 -29.76 -24.68 11.50
N ILE A 571 -29.11 -25.13 10.42
CA ILE A 571 -29.08 -26.55 9.99
C ILE A 571 -28.51 -27.47 11.08
N GLY A 572 -27.32 -27.18 11.62
CA GLY A 572 -26.68 -28.04 12.64
C GLY A 572 -27.50 -28.14 13.93
N PRO A 573 -27.91 -27.02 14.57
CA PRO A 573 -28.78 -27.04 15.74
C PRO A 573 -30.13 -27.71 15.51
N GLN A 574 -30.73 -27.59 14.31
CA GLN A 574 -31.95 -28.31 13.97
C GLN A 574 -31.70 -29.81 13.84
N TYR A 575 -30.63 -30.20 13.15
CA TYR A 575 -30.26 -31.59 12.94
C TYR A 575 -30.06 -32.36 14.26
N HIS A 576 -29.25 -31.83 15.19
CA HIS A 576 -29.02 -32.50 16.47
C HIS A 576 -30.26 -32.57 17.37
N ARG A 577 -31.22 -31.64 17.22
CA ARG A 577 -32.51 -31.72 17.91
C ARG A 577 -33.38 -32.85 17.37
N GLU A 578 -33.41 -33.03 16.05
CA GLU A 578 -34.24 -34.03 15.38
C GLU A 578 -33.63 -35.45 15.43
N HIS A 579 -32.31 -35.59 15.62
CA HIS A 579 -31.57 -36.86 15.49
C HIS A 579 -30.79 -37.29 16.74
N SER A 580 -31.12 -36.75 17.92
CA SER A 580 -30.49 -37.13 19.19
C SER A 580 -30.52 -38.65 19.41
N GLY A 581 -29.33 -39.27 19.46
CA GLY A 581 -29.16 -40.72 19.69
C GLY A 581 -29.19 -41.63 18.45
N LYS A 582 -29.17 -41.08 17.21
CA LYS A 582 -29.13 -41.85 15.95
C LYS A 582 -28.13 -41.30 14.92
N GLU A 583 -26.95 -40.84 15.37
CA GLU A 583 -25.94 -40.25 14.47
C GLU A 583 -25.32 -41.28 13.51
N ASP A 584 -25.13 -42.53 13.95
CA ASP A 584 -24.47 -43.60 13.16
C ASP A 584 -25.30 -44.13 11.97
N SER A 585 -26.61 -43.85 11.92
CA SER A 585 -27.49 -44.35 10.86
C SER A 585 -27.71 -43.37 9.71
N ASN A 586 -27.17 -42.15 9.77
CA ASN A 586 -27.50 -41.13 8.78
C ASN A 586 -26.64 -41.26 7.50
N PRO A 587 -27.24 -41.44 6.30
CA PRO A 587 -26.49 -41.66 5.07
C PRO A 587 -25.54 -40.51 4.72
N ILE A 588 -25.87 -39.25 5.03
CA ILE A 588 -24.98 -38.12 4.70
C ILE A 588 -23.72 -38.02 5.57
N LEU A 589 -23.68 -38.67 6.74
CA LEU A 589 -22.51 -38.69 7.64
C LEU A 589 -21.57 -39.87 7.40
N LYS A 590 -22.02 -40.89 6.64
CA LYS A 590 -21.25 -42.09 6.29
C LYS A 590 -20.13 -41.86 5.26
N LEU A 591 -20.19 -40.75 4.52
CA LEU A 591 -19.15 -40.42 3.54
C LEU A 591 -17.89 -39.91 4.25
N GLU A 592 -16.93 -40.81 4.46
CA GLU A 592 -15.61 -40.46 5.02
C GLU A 592 -14.87 -39.49 4.08
N ASN A 593 -14.14 -38.53 4.66
CA ASN A 593 -13.35 -37.51 3.94
C ASN A 593 -14.14 -36.76 2.83
N SER A 594 -15.46 -36.56 3.04
CA SER A 594 -16.39 -36.00 2.03
C SER A 594 -15.93 -34.69 1.38
N GLN A 595 -15.22 -33.81 2.11
CA GLN A 595 -14.65 -32.58 1.54
C GLN A 595 -13.53 -32.85 0.53
N GLU A 596 -12.58 -33.72 0.86
CA GLU A 596 -11.44 -34.04 -0.02
C GLU A 596 -11.92 -34.78 -1.28
N MET A 597 -12.92 -35.63 -1.13
CA MET A 597 -13.57 -36.32 -2.24
C MET A 597 -14.30 -35.33 -3.15
N ALA A 598 -15.12 -34.42 -2.60
CA ALA A 598 -15.81 -33.39 -3.37
C ALA A 598 -14.82 -32.46 -4.11
N LEU A 599 -13.70 -32.10 -3.46
CA LEU A 599 -12.63 -31.29 -4.05
C LEU A 599 -11.97 -32.01 -5.23
N SER A 600 -11.58 -33.27 -5.05
CA SER A 600 -10.90 -34.08 -6.07
C SER A 600 -11.77 -34.29 -7.30
N LEU A 601 -13.02 -34.72 -7.09
CA LEU A 601 -14.02 -34.85 -8.15
C LEU A 601 -14.27 -33.52 -8.86
N GLY A 602 -14.49 -32.45 -8.09
CA GLY A 602 -14.76 -31.11 -8.62
C GLY A 602 -13.63 -30.60 -9.52
N ARG A 603 -12.37 -30.79 -9.12
CA ARG A 603 -11.19 -30.38 -9.92
C ARG A 603 -11.10 -31.14 -11.24
N GLY A 604 -11.22 -32.47 -11.22
CA GLY A 604 -11.17 -33.26 -12.46
C GLY A 604 -12.37 -32.98 -13.38
N MET A 605 -13.56 -32.86 -12.81
CA MET A 605 -14.78 -32.55 -13.58
C MET A 605 -14.76 -31.15 -14.17
N ARG A 606 -14.14 -30.17 -13.50
CA ARG A 606 -13.89 -28.83 -14.07
C ARG A 606 -13.04 -28.92 -15.34
N VAL A 607 -11.98 -29.72 -15.34
CA VAL A 607 -11.12 -29.92 -16.54
C VAL A 607 -11.93 -30.55 -17.67
N LEU A 608 -12.69 -31.61 -17.38
CA LEU A 608 -13.55 -32.27 -18.36
C LEU A 608 -14.64 -31.32 -18.93
N ARG A 609 -15.21 -30.46 -18.07
CA ARG A 609 -16.16 -29.41 -18.48
C ARG A 609 -15.54 -28.44 -19.48
N GLN A 610 -14.30 -28.01 -19.25
CA GLN A 610 -13.59 -27.12 -20.16
C GLN A 610 -13.29 -27.78 -21.51
N MET A 611 -13.03 -29.10 -21.54
CA MET A 611 -12.91 -29.87 -22.77
C MET A 611 -14.24 -29.92 -23.55
N VAL A 612 -15.36 -30.17 -22.86
CA VAL A 612 -16.72 -30.10 -23.45
C VAL A 612 -17.02 -28.70 -24.01
N LYS A 613 -16.67 -27.65 -23.26
CA LYS A 613 -16.83 -26.26 -23.68
C LYS A 613 -15.98 -25.96 -24.92
N THR A 614 -14.73 -26.38 -24.93
CA THR A 614 -13.80 -26.21 -26.07
C THR A 614 -14.32 -26.94 -27.32
N LEU A 615 -14.81 -28.18 -27.17
CA LEU A 615 -15.41 -28.92 -28.28
C LEU A 615 -16.65 -28.22 -28.86
N ARG A 616 -17.47 -27.58 -28.01
CA ARG A 616 -18.61 -26.76 -28.46
C ARG A 616 -18.15 -25.55 -29.28
N TYR A 617 -16.97 -25.02 -29.00
CA TYR A 617 -16.36 -23.89 -29.70
C TYR A 617 -15.55 -24.32 -30.94
N LYS A 618 -15.57 -25.60 -31.34
CA LYS A 618 -14.79 -26.12 -32.48
C LYS A 618 -14.92 -25.32 -33.78
N ARG A 619 -16.13 -24.82 -34.11
CA ARG A 619 -16.34 -23.99 -35.31
C ARG A 619 -15.63 -22.64 -35.21
N ARG A 620 -15.59 -22.04 -34.01
CA ARG A 620 -14.89 -20.77 -33.75
C ARG A 620 -13.38 -20.95 -33.79
N LEU A 621 -12.88 -22.07 -33.27
CA LEU A 621 -11.46 -22.44 -33.32
C LEU A 621 -11.02 -22.75 -34.76
N ARG A 622 -11.82 -23.46 -35.56
CA ARG A 622 -11.53 -23.70 -36.99
C ARG A 622 -11.43 -22.40 -37.79
N LYS A 623 -12.30 -21.42 -37.53
CA LYS A 623 -12.22 -20.10 -38.17
C LYS A 623 -10.89 -19.38 -37.94
N VAL A 624 -10.22 -19.60 -36.80
CA VAL A 624 -8.89 -19.02 -36.52
C VAL A 624 -7.83 -19.51 -37.51
N LEU A 625 -8.00 -20.71 -38.06
CA LEU A 625 -7.10 -21.31 -39.04
C LEU A 625 -7.16 -20.61 -40.41
N GLU A 626 -8.28 -19.92 -40.67
CA GLU A 626 -8.60 -19.23 -41.93
C GLU A 626 -8.31 -17.72 -41.89
N TYR A 627 -7.81 -17.20 -40.76
CA TYR A 627 -7.52 -15.77 -40.63
C TYR A 627 -6.40 -15.33 -41.54
N SER A 628 -6.58 -14.15 -42.16
CA SER A 628 -5.69 -13.59 -43.17
C SER A 628 -4.30 -13.28 -42.61
N GLU A 629 -3.32 -13.16 -43.51
CA GLU A 629 -1.96 -12.77 -43.15
C GLU A 629 -1.91 -11.41 -42.43
N GLY A 630 -2.83 -10.49 -42.73
CA GLY A 630 -2.92 -9.21 -42.00
C GLY A 630 -3.24 -9.37 -40.51
N VAL A 631 -4.05 -10.36 -40.12
CA VAL A 631 -4.30 -10.70 -38.70
C VAL A 631 -3.08 -11.39 -38.10
N HIS A 632 -2.46 -12.29 -38.87
CA HIS A 632 -1.27 -13.02 -38.44
C HIS A 632 -0.08 -12.09 -38.16
N ASP A 633 0.29 -11.25 -39.12
CA ASP A 633 1.35 -10.25 -39.00
C ASP A 633 1.14 -9.34 -37.81
N LYS A 634 -0.11 -8.91 -37.59
CA LYS A 634 -0.43 -8.00 -36.50
C LYS A 634 -0.19 -8.62 -35.13
N ILE A 635 -0.56 -9.88 -34.95
CA ILE A 635 -0.29 -10.61 -33.70
C ILE A 635 1.21 -10.87 -33.56
N GLN A 636 1.89 -11.28 -34.63
CA GLN A 636 3.33 -11.57 -34.59
C GLN A 636 4.21 -10.34 -34.32
N ARG A 637 3.88 -9.17 -34.89
CA ARG A 637 4.71 -7.97 -34.75
C ARG A 637 4.42 -7.17 -33.50
N TYR A 638 3.16 -7.16 -33.03
CA TYR A 638 2.72 -6.17 -32.04
C TYR A 638 2.10 -6.76 -30.77
N ASN A 639 1.92 -8.09 -30.67
CA ASN A 639 1.45 -8.65 -29.41
C ASN A 639 2.57 -8.56 -28.36
N ALA A 640 2.28 -8.00 -27.18
CA ALA A 640 3.28 -7.76 -26.14
C ALA A 640 3.86 -9.06 -25.56
N PHE A 641 3.11 -10.16 -25.57
CA PHE A 641 3.50 -11.39 -24.91
C PHE A 641 4.17 -12.38 -25.86
N GLU A 642 5.37 -12.83 -25.50
CA GLU A 642 6.18 -13.75 -26.33
C GLU A 642 5.51 -15.10 -26.56
N HIS A 643 5.00 -15.74 -25.49
CA HIS A 643 4.29 -17.02 -25.58
C HIS A 643 3.08 -16.96 -26.53
N VAL A 644 2.39 -15.81 -26.62
CA VAL A 644 1.28 -15.60 -27.56
C VAL A 644 1.80 -15.64 -28.99
N ARG A 645 2.92 -14.96 -29.27
CA ARG A 645 3.54 -14.97 -30.60
C ARG A 645 3.99 -16.37 -30.98
N GLU A 646 4.68 -17.10 -30.10
CA GLU A 646 5.19 -18.44 -30.38
C GLU A 646 4.08 -19.44 -30.72
N ILE A 647 3.06 -19.54 -29.87
CA ILE A 647 1.93 -20.45 -30.11
C ILE A 647 1.16 -20.02 -31.36
N TRP A 648 1.03 -18.71 -31.60
CA TRP A 648 0.33 -18.20 -32.79
C TRP A 648 1.08 -18.49 -34.11
N ARG A 649 2.42 -18.57 -34.10
CA ARG A 649 3.21 -19.03 -35.26
C ARG A 649 2.78 -20.43 -35.67
N ASN A 650 2.62 -21.30 -34.67
CA ASN A 650 2.24 -22.70 -34.86
C ASN A 650 0.73 -22.95 -34.74
N ARG A 651 -0.12 -21.89 -34.80
CA ARG A 651 -1.57 -21.98 -34.50
C ARG A 651 -2.30 -23.08 -35.27
N LYS A 652 -1.91 -23.31 -36.54
CA LYS A 652 -2.53 -24.33 -37.39
C LYS A 652 -2.30 -25.73 -36.83
N MET A 653 -1.08 -26.03 -36.39
CA MET A 653 -0.74 -27.29 -35.78
C MET A 653 -1.40 -27.45 -34.41
N GLU A 654 -1.23 -26.46 -33.52
CA GLU A 654 -1.73 -26.52 -32.13
C GLU A 654 -3.25 -26.67 -32.05
N ILE A 655 -4.00 -25.84 -32.80
CA ILE A 655 -5.47 -25.89 -32.79
C ILE A 655 -5.98 -27.16 -33.47
N SER A 656 -5.36 -27.61 -34.58
CA SER A 656 -5.80 -28.83 -35.26
C SER A 656 -5.55 -30.08 -34.41
N LYS A 657 -4.39 -30.16 -33.74
CA LYS A 657 -4.07 -31.23 -32.80
C LYS A 657 -5.07 -31.28 -31.65
N LEU A 658 -5.34 -30.14 -31.01
CA LEU A 658 -6.33 -30.03 -29.94
C LEU A 658 -7.72 -30.50 -30.37
N LEU A 659 -8.18 -30.05 -31.56
CA LEU A 659 -9.49 -30.45 -32.07
C LEU A 659 -9.55 -31.95 -32.38
N SER A 660 -8.48 -32.54 -32.91
CA SER A 660 -8.38 -33.97 -33.17
C SER A 660 -8.40 -34.79 -31.88
N GLU A 661 -7.62 -34.40 -30.87
CA GLU A 661 -7.60 -35.04 -29.55
C GLU A 661 -8.99 -34.99 -28.88
N LEU A 662 -9.69 -33.84 -28.94
CA LEU A 662 -11.05 -33.70 -28.41
C LEU A 662 -12.09 -34.50 -29.21
N GLU A 663 -11.94 -34.64 -30.52
CA GLU A 663 -12.81 -35.48 -31.35
C GLU A 663 -12.60 -36.98 -31.04
N ASN A 664 -11.37 -37.41 -30.80
CA ASN A 664 -11.06 -38.76 -30.33
C ASN A 664 -11.68 -39.05 -28.96
N LEU A 665 -11.53 -38.12 -28.01
CA LEU A 665 -12.15 -38.23 -26.68
C LEU A 665 -13.68 -38.29 -26.78
N ASN A 666 -14.28 -37.50 -27.68
CA ASN A 666 -15.72 -37.54 -27.93
C ASN A 666 -16.19 -38.85 -28.58
N LYS A 667 -15.37 -39.47 -29.44
CA LYS A 667 -15.65 -40.79 -30.01
C LYS A 667 -15.51 -41.90 -28.97
N TYR A 668 -14.57 -41.78 -28.03
CA TYR A 668 -14.51 -42.68 -26.88
C TYR A 668 -15.77 -42.55 -26.02
N ALA A 669 -16.19 -41.31 -25.73
CA ALA A 669 -17.40 -41.03 -24.96
C ALA A 669 -18.66 -41.68 -25.56
N GLU A 670 -18.77 -41.74 -26.89
CA GLU A 670 -19.88 -42.41 -27.59
C GLU A 670 -20.01 -43.89 -27.21
N LYS A 671 -18.89 -44.59 -27.00
CA LYS A 671 -18.87 -46.01 -26.63
C LYS A 671 -19.30 -46.27 -25.19
N VAL A 672 -18.99 -45.35 -24.29
CA VAL A 672 -19.21 -45.51 -22.84
C VAL A 672 -20.45 -44.78 -22.33
N GLN A 673 -21.11 -43.97 -23.16
CA GLN A 673 -22.13 -43.03 -22.68
C GLN A 673 -23.27 -43.72 -21.96
N ASP A 674 -23.69 -44.93 -22.35
CA ASP A 674 -24.80 -45.68 -21.77
C ASP A 674 -24.38 -46.82 -20.82
N SER A 675 -23.08 -46.89 -20.48
CA SER A 675 -22.51 -47.89 -19.58
C SER A 675 -22.78 -47.57 -18.09
N SER A 676 -22.19 -48.34 -17.17
CA SER A 676 -22.24 -48.05 -15.73
C SER A 676 -21.40 -46.81 -15.38
N PRO A 677 -21.62 -46.17 -14.21
CA PRO A 677 -20.77 -45.06 -13.76
C PRO A 677 -19.27 -45.39 -13.74
N MET A 678 -18.93 -46.64 -13.39
CA MET A 678 -17.55 -47.15 -13.35
C MET A 678 -16.91 -47.33 -14.72
N GLU A 679 -17.70 -47.56 -15.77
CA GLU A 679 -17.19 -47.56 -17.13
C GLU A 679 -17.10 -46.13 -17.68
N MET A 680 -18.06 -45.26 -17.33
CA MET A 680 -18.03 -43.86 -17.73
C MET A 680 -16.83 -43.11 -17.16
N ARG A 681 -16.44 -43.34 -15.90
CA ARG A 681 -15.31 -42.62 -15.27
C ARG A 681 -14.00 -42.76 -16.03
N LYS A 682 -13.79 -43.85 -16.78
CA LYS A 682 -12.60 -44.06 -17.62
C LYS A 682 -12.39 -42.94 -18.65
N ILE A 683 -13.44 -42.17 -18.97
CA ILE A 683 -13.31 -40.95 -19.77
C ILE A 683 -12.32 -39.94 -19.16
N LEU A 684 -12.18 -39.92 -17.84
CA LEU A 684 -11.26 -39.02 -17.13
C LEU A 684 -9.81 -39.43 -17.37
N ASP A 685 -9.52 -40.73 -17.35
CA ASP A 685 -8.20 -41.26 -17.69
C ASP A 685 -7.88 -41.05 -19.18
N GLU A 686 -8.86 -41.27 -20.07
CA GLU A 686 -8.71 -40.96 -21.50
C GLU A 686 -8.53 -39.45 -21.77
N ALA A 687 -9.17 -38.58 -20.98
CA ALA A 687 -9.02 -37.14 -21.09
C ALA A 687 -7.59 -36.66 -20.81
N THR A 688 -6.78 -37.43 -20.07
CA THR A 688 -5.36 -37.11 -19.83
C THR A 688 -4.50 -37.09 -21.12
N LYS A 689 -5.01 -37.68 -22.21
CA LYS A 689 -4.36 -37.70 -23.53
C LYS A 689 -4.56 -36.39 -24.30
N VAL A 690 -5.46 -35.52 -23.86
CA VAL A 690 -5.69 -34.20 -24.47
C VAL A 690 -4.73 -33.18 -23.87
N HIS A 691 -3.87 -32.59 -24.68
CA HIS A 691 -2.78 -31.71 -24.22
C HIS A 691 -3.22 -30.26 -24.08
N GLY A 692 -3.86 -29.73 -25.14
CA GLY A 692 -4.15 -28.30 -25.24
C GLY A 692 -2.91 -27.42 -25.20
N PHE A 693 -3.07 -26.12 -24.92
CA PHE A 693 -1.99 -25.12 -24.92
C PHE A 693 -2.33 -23.91 -24.03
N SER A 694 -1.36 -23.04 -23.75
CA SER A 694 -1.56 -21.89 -22.84
C SER A 694 -2.55 -20.85 -23.39
N SER A 695 -3.13 -20.03 -22.51
CA SER A 695 -4.19 -19.10 -22.88
C SER A 695 -3.68 -17.93 -23.73
N ILE A 696 -3.98 -17.94 -25.02
CA ILE A 696 -3.55 -16.89 -25.97
C ILE A 696 -4.66 -15.92 -26.39
N PHE A 697 -5.94 -16.32 -26.31
CA PHE A 697 -7.03 -15.57 -26.92
C PHE A 697 -7.43 -14.30 -26.16
N GLY A 698 -7.25 -14.26 -24.83
CA GLY A 698 -7.47 -13.05 -24.03
C GLY A 698 -6.54 -11.89 -24.42
N PRO A 699 -5.20 -12.09 -24.40
CA PRO A 699 -4.25 -11.09 -24.87
C PRO A 699 -4.47 -10.64 -26.31
N ILE A 700 -4.87 -11.56 -27.20
CA ILE A 700 -5.18 -11.24 -28.59
C ILE A 700 -6.46 -10.39 -28.69
N PHE A 701 -7.50 -10.71 -27.92
CA PHE A 701 -8.71 -9.90 -27.89
C PHE A 701 -8.43 -8.45 -27.47
N GLU A 702 -7.67 -8.25 -26.39
CA GLU A 702 -7.31 -6.90 -25.93
C GLU A 702 -6.47 -6.14 -26.95
N GLN A 703 -5.56 -6.82 -27.67
CA GLN A 703 -4.79 -6.22 -28.77
C GLN A 703 -5.70 -5.72 -29.92
N PHE A 704 -6.79 -6.43 -30.21
CA PHE A 704 -7.70 -6.14 -31.33
C PHE A 704 -8.92 -5.29 -30.95
N LYS A 705 -9.09 -4.99 -29.66
CA LYS A 705 -10.17 -4.18 -29.12
C LYS A 705 -10.10 -2.76 -29.70
N GLY A 706 -11.24 -2.24 -30.15
CA GLY A 706 -11.34 -0.89 -30.76
C GLY A 706 -10.92 -0.80 -32.23
N GLN A 707 -10.43 -1.87 -32.85
CA GLN A 707 -10.02 -1.85 -34.25
C GLN A 707 -11.19 -2.14 -35.20
N LYS A 708 -11.61 -1.13 -35.96
CA LYS A 708 -12.76 -1.25 -36.87
C LYS A 708 -12.52 -2.25 -38.02
N SER A 709 -11.28 -2.41 -38.48
CA SER A 709 -10.93 -3.26 -39.63
C SER A 709 -11.02 -4.77 -39.40
N PHE A 710 -11.12 -5.23 -38.14
CA PHE A 710 -11.10 -6.66 -37.76
C PHE A 710 -12.27 -7.06 -36.86
N LEU A 711 -13.43 -6.39 -37.01
CA LEU A 711 -14.55 -6.52 -36.07
C LEU A 711 -15.06 -7.98 -35.92
N ARG A 712 -14.99 -8.79 -36.98
CA ARG A 712 -15.44 -10.19 -36.96
C ARG A 712 -14.48 -11.08 -36.17
N GLU A 713 -13.18 -10.87 -36.36
CA GLU A 713 -12.09 -11.55 -35.67
C GLU A 713 -12.06 -11.16 -34.19
N THR A 714 -12.15 -9.86 -33.88
CA THR A 714 -12.23 -9.35 -32.50
C THR A 714 -13.38 -9.99 -31.74
N ARG A 715 -14.59 -10.06 -32.32
CA ARG A 715 -15.74 -10.74 -31.71
C ARG A 715 -15.53 -12.24 -31.51
N ASN A 716 -14.73 -12.89 -32.35
CA ASN A 716 -14.43 -14.29 -32.18
C ASN A 716 -13.38 -14.51 -31.09
N PHE A 717 -12.34 -13.67 -31.03
CA PHE A 717 -11.34 -13.68 -29.95
C PHE A 717 -11.96 -13.40 -28.58
N GLU A 718 -12.90 -12.46 -28.51
CA GLU A 718 -13.69 -12.19 -27.29
C GLU A 718 -14.40 -13.46 -26.78
N LYS A 719 -14.92 -14.29 -27.70
CA LYS A 719 -15.58 -15.53 -27.32
C LYS A 719 -14.59 -16.64 -26.99
N LEU A 720 -13.46 -16.70 -27.68
CA LEU A 720 -12.42 -17.69 -27.43
C LEU A 720 -11.61 -17.41 -26.16
N SER A 721 -11.54 -16.16 -25.70
CA SER A 721 -10.90 -15.81 -24.43
C SER A 721 -11.63 -16.39 -23.21
N GLU A 722 -12.87 -16.82 -23.36
CA GLU A 722 -13.64 -17.52 -22.32
C GLU A 722 -13.19 -18.99 -22.11
N LEU A 723 -12.22 -19.50 -22.88
CA LEU A 723 -11.76 -20.90 -22.83
C LEU A 723 -10.46 -21.06 -22.02
N GLU A 724 -10.42 -22.06 -21.14
CA GLU A 724 -9.19 -22.56 -20.51
C GLU A 724 -8.67 -23.75 -21.33
N LEU A 725 -7.51 -23.59 -21.99
CA LEU A 725 -7.00 -24.56 -22.96
C LEU A 725 -5.80 -25.38 -22.48
N ASN A 726 -5.20 -25.06 -21.32
CA ASN A 726 -4.02 -25.76 -20.83
C ASN A 726 -4.40 -27.03 -20.04
N PHE A 727 -4.78 -28.09 -20.76
CA PHE A 727 -5.24 -29.34 -20.14
C PHE A 727 -4.09 -30.19 -19.58
N ALA A 728 -2.91 -30.17 -20.21
CA ALA A 728 -1.75 -30.96 -19.79
C ALA A 728 -1.27 -30.64 -18.37
N SER A 729 -1.39 -29.38 -17.93
CA SER A 729 -1.04 -28.97 -16.56
C SER A 729 -1.98 -29.52 -15.47
N HIS A 730 -3.10 -30.14 -15.84
CA HIS A 730 -4.14 -30.60 -14.93
C HIS A 730 -4.41 -32.12 -14.99
N LYS A 731 -3.50 -32.92 -15.60
CA LYS A 731 -3.68 -34.38 -15.71
C LYS A 731 -3.86 -35.08 -14.35
N GLY A 732 -3.16 -34.61 -13.32
CA GLY A 732 -3.29 -35.15 -11.96
C GLY A 732 -4.71 -35.01 -11.39
N TYR A 733 -5.42 -33.92 -11.72
CA TYR A 733 -6.80 -33.73 -11.26
C TYR A 733 -7.78 -34.69 -11.93
N LEU A 734 -7.57 -35.02 -13.21
CA LEU A 734 -8.38 -36.01 -13.91
C LEU A 734 -8.21 -37.41 -13.31
N HIS A 735 -6.97 -37.80 -12.99
CA HIS A 735 -6.70 -39.11 -12.40
C HIS A 735 -7.22 -39.21 -10.96
N ALA A 736 -7.01 -38.19 -10.13
CA ALA A 736 -7.55 -38.13 -8.78
C ALA A 736 -9.08 -38.23 -8.78
N ALA A 737 -9.76 -37.50 -9.67
CA ALA A 737 -11.22 -37.60 -9.81
C ALA A 737 -11.66 -39.00 -10.25
N SER A 738 -10.91 -39.67 -11.15
CA SER A 738 -11.22 -41.05 -11.56
C SER A 738 -11.19 -42.02 -10.37
N LEU A 739 -10.18 -41.91 -9.50
CA LEU A 739 -10.04 -42.74 -8.29
C LEU A 739 -11.17 -42.49 -7.28
N SER A 740 -11.61 -41.24 -7.10
CA SER A 740 -12.72 -40.93 -6.18
C SER A 740 -14.05 -41.61 -6.55
N PHE A 741 -14.24 -42.05 -7.79
CA PHE A 741 -15.43 -42.84 -8.16
C PHE A 741 -15.43 -44.26 -7.58
N ASP A 742 -14.26 -44.82 -7.23
CA ASP A 742 -14.17 -46.13 -6.55
C ASP A 742 -14.73 -46.02 -5.12
N GLU A 743 -14.35 -44.96 -4.39
CA GLU A 743 -14.87 -44.64 -3.05
C GLU A 743 -16.37 -44.29 -3.09
N LEU A 744 -16.80 -43.49 -4.07
CA LEU A 744 -18.22 -43.18 -4.26
C LEU A 744 -19.07 -44.41 -4.50
N LYS A 745 -18.56 -45.39 -5.27
CA LYS A 745 -19.28 -46.65 -5.49
C LYS A 745 -19.51 -47.37 -4.16
N GLN A 746 -18.48 -47.49 -3.32
CA GLN A 746 -18.61 -48.13 -2.02
C GLN A 746 -19.63 -47.43 -1.14
N TYR A 747 -19.61 -46.10 -1.10
CA TYR A 747 -20.58 -45.31 -0.36
C TYR A 747 -22.02 -45.51 -0.84
N PHE A 748 -22.29 -45.42 -2.15
CA PHE A 748 -23.64 -45.62 -2.67
C PHE A 748 -24.12 -47.07 -2.55
N ASP A 749 -23.23 -48.05 -2.70
CA ASP A 749 -23.57 -49.46 -2.48
C ASP A 749 -23.98 -49.70 -1.02
N GLU A 750 -23.33 -49.05 -0.04
CA GLU A 750 -23.71 -49.12 1.37
C GLU A 750 -25.02 -48.36 1.68
N VAL A 751 -25.18 -47.14 1.15
CA VAL A 751 -26.36 -46.30 1.41
C VAL A 751 -27.65 -46.90 0.82
N PHE A 752 -27.54 -47.65 -0.27
CA PHE A 752 -28.70 -48.30 -0.92
C PHE A 752 -28.77 -49.81 -0.67
N ASP A 753 -27.93 -50.35 0.22
CA ASP A 753 -27.86 -51.77 0.59
C ASP A 753 -27.77 -52.73 -0.62
N LEU A 754 -26.87 -52.41 -1.56
CA LEU A 754 -26.73 -53.11 -2.84
C LEU A 754 -25.82 -54.36 -2.78
N ASP A 755 -25.27 -54.69 -1.60
CA ASP A 755 -24.24 -55.73 -1.42
C ASP A 755 -24.49 -56.60 -0.17
N HIS A 756 -25.36 -57.61 -0.29
CA HIS A 756 -25.76 -58.50 0.82
C HIS A 756 -24.69 -59.53 1.25
N ASN A 757 -23.43 -59.42 0.82
CA ASN A 757 -22.38 -60.44 1.02
C ASN A 757 -21.08 -59.91 1.67
N ARG A 758 -21.14 -58.90 2.56
CA ARG A 758 -19.99 -58.61 3.43
C ARG A 758 -20.04 -59.47 4.69
N HIS A 759 -19.45 -60.66 4.59
CA HIS A 759 -18.96 -61.37 5.76
C HIS A 759 -17.96 -60.48 6.51
N HIS A 760 -18.13 -60.41 7.83
CA HIS A 760 -17.15 -59.90 8.78
C HIS A 760 -15.74 -60.34 8.37
N HIS A 761 -14.89 -59.38 7.98
CA HIS A 761 -13.46 -59.61 8.06
C HIS A 761 -13.12 -59.81 9.54
N HIS A 762 -12.92 -61.07 9.93
CA HIS A 762 -12.11 -61.37 11.10
C HIS A 762 -10.71 -60.80 10.80
N GLU A 763 -10.40 -59.66 11.41
CA GLU A 763 -9.00 -59.36 11.69
C GLU A 763 -8.49 -60.49 12.57
N ILE A 764 -7.62 -61.30 11.98
CA ILE A 764 -6.78 -62.23 12.70
C ILE A 764 -6.03 -61.37 13.72
N GLU A 765 -6.24 -61.66 14.99
CA GLU A 765 -5.42 -61.17 16.09
C GLU A 765 -4.02 -61.78 15.94
N HIS A 766 -3.26 -61.31 14.96
CA HIS A 766 -1.82 -61.32 15.09
C HIS A 766 -1.52 -60.31 16.17
N ASN A 767 -0.81 -60.75 17.20
CA ASN A 767 -0.25 -59.87 18.20
C ASN A 767 0.72 -58.92 17.47
N HIS A 768 0.16 -57.83 16.93
CA HIS A 768 0.86 -56.79 16.21
C HIS A 768 1.46 -55.81 17.20
N LEU A 769 1.26 -55.94 18.52
CA LEU A 769 1.91 -55.07 19.50
C LEU A 769 3.43 -55.00 19.28
N PRO A 770 4.19 -56.11 19.11
CA PRO A 770 5.62 -56.04 18.85
C PRO A 770 5.93 -55.40 17.49
N ALA A 771 5.16 -55.69 16.45
CA ALA A 771 5.37 -55.11 15.12
C ALA A 771 5.01 -53.62 15.05
N ILE A 772 3.95 -53.20 15.75
CA ILE A 772 3.51 -51.82 15.93
C ILE A 772 4.51 -51.10 16.82
N PHE A 773 5.02 -51.71 17.90
CA PHE A 773 6.10 -51.13 18.70
C PHE A 773 7.38 -51.02 17.90
N ILE A 774 7.73 -52.00 17.05
CA ILE A 774 8.88 -51.92 16.15
C ILE A 774 8.66 -50.84 15.09
N CYS A 775 7.48 -50.75 14.48
CA CYS A 775 7.15 -49.72 13.49
C CYS A 775 7.09 -48.33 14.10
N ILE A 776 6.50 -48.16 15.29
CA ILE A 776 6.50 -46.91 16.05
C ILE A 776 7.92 -46.56 16.47
N THR A 777 8.70 -47.53 16.93
CA THR A 777 10.11 -47.30 17.32
C THR A 777 10.95 -46.94 16.10
N ILE A 778 10.78 -47.61 14.96
CA ILE A 778 11.45 -47.28 13.69
C ILE A 778 10.98 -45.91 13.20
N PHE A 779 9.69 -45.59 13.29
CA PHE A 779 9.15 -44.29 12.88
C PHE A 779 9.67 -43.16 13.77
N ILE A 780 9.70 -43.37 15.09
CA ILE A 780 10.31 -42.46 16.07
C ILE A 780 11.81 -42.35 15.80
N LEU A 781 12.51 -43.45 15.50
CA LEU A 781 13.94 -43.44 15.17
C LEU A 781 14.20 -42.72 13.84
N ILE A 782 13.33 -42.86 12.84
CA ILE A 782 13.43 -42.13 11.56
C ILE A 782 13.19 -40.65 11.82
N ILE A 783 12.19 -40.29 12.63
CA ILE A 783 11.93 -38.90 13.02
C ILE A 783 13.11 -38.33 13.81
N LEU A 784 13.65 -39.07 14.79
CA LEU A 784 14.86 -38.69 15.52
C LEU A 784 16.06 -38.57 14.58
N SER A 785 16.19 -39.49 13.62
CA SER A 785 17.26 -39.46 12.61
C SER A 785 17.13 -38.21 11.75
N VAL A 786 15.93 -37.87 11.29
CA VAL A 786 15.66 -36.65 10.53
C VAL A 786 15.96 -35.40 11.36
N PHE A 787 15.60 -35.38 12.65
CA PHE A 787 15.92 -34.27 13.55
C PHE A 787 17.44 -34.18 13.81
N ILE A 788 18.12 -35.30 14.02
CA ILE A 788 19.58 -35.35 14.19
C ILE A 788 20.29 -34.89 12.91
N ILE A 789 19.90 -35.41 11.75
CA ILE A 789 20.41 -35.01 10.43
C ILE A 789 20.15 -33.52 10.19
N TYR A 790 18.94 -33.04 10.50
CA TYR A 790 18.61 -31.62 10.43
C TYR A 790 19.51 -30.82 11.35
N GLY A 791 19.74 -31.28 12.58
CA GLY A 791 20.65 -30.69 13.56
C GLY A 791 22.11 -30.61 13.07
N PHE A 792 22.55 -31.50 12.18
CA PHE A 792 23.88 -31.40 11.57
C PHE A 792 23.97 -30.33 10.47
N THR A 793 22.85 -29.94 9.85
CA THR A 793 22.82 -28.84 8.87
C THR A 793 23.08 -27.47 9.52
N PRO A 794 23.67 -26.50 8.80
CA PRO A 794 23.89 -25.15 9.34
C PRO A 794 22.62 -24.48 9.88
N THR A 795 21.50 -24.61 9.15
CA THR A 795 20.21 -24.05 9.53
C THR A 795 19.62 -24.73 10.77
N GLY A 796 19.74 -26.06 10.88
CA GLY A 796 19.26 -26.80 12.05
C GLY A 796 20.08 -26.51 13.30
N ARG A 797 21.41 -26.41 13.21
CA ARG A 797 22.27 -25.97 14.34
C ARG A 797 21.81 -24.62 14.90
N ILE A 798 21.54 -23.66 14.02
CA ILE A 798 21.06 -22.32 14.42
C ILE A 798 19.70 -22.43 15.12
N LYS A 799 18.75 -23.18 14.54
CA LYS A 799 17.42 -23.35 15.16
C LYS A 799 17.50 -24.05 16.51
N TYR A 800 18.27 -25.14 16.64
CA TYR A 800 18.43 -25.86 17.90
C TYR A 800 19.14 -25.03 18.95
N THR A 801 20.15 -24.26 18.56
CA THR A 801 20.82 -23.32 19.48
C THR A 801 19.85 -22.25 19.96
N ASN A 802 19.04 -21.65 19.08
CA ASN A 802 18.05 -20.64 19.49
C ASN A 802 16.94 -21.25 20.35
N LEU A 803 16.50 -22.48 20.07
CA LEU A 803 15.51 -23.21 20.86
C LEU A 803 16.06 -23.53 22.26
N TYR A 804 17.29 -24.02 22.32
CA TYR A 804 18.01 -24.26 23.57
C TYR A 804 18.14 -22.97 24.38
N LEU A 805 18.59 -21.86 23.76
CA LEU A 805 18.70 -20.57 24.43
C LEU A 805 17.36 -20.05 24.95
N TYR A 806 16.26 -20.28 24.22
CA TYR A 806 14.93 -19.83 24.62
C TYR A 806 14.37 -20.59 25.83
N TYR A 807 14.61 -21.91 25.93
CA TYR A 807 14.11 -22.74 27.02
C TYR A 807 15.09 -22.87 28.19
N PHE A 808 16.37 -23.04 27.91
CA PHE A 808 17.42 -23.49 28.84
C PHE A 808 18.67 -22.57 28.86
N GLY A 809 18.70 -21.50 28.06
CA GLY A 809 19.84 -20.59 28.00
C GLY A 809 20.11 -19.92 29.34
N LYS A 810 21.36 -19.99 29.81
CA LYS A 810 21.82 -19.22 30.97
C LYS A 810 21.85 -17.72 30.63
N PRO A 811 21.65 -16.81 31.61
CA PRO A 811 21.64 -15.36 31.36
C PRO A 811 22.86 -14.87 30.58
N GLU A 812 24.05 -15.40 30.86
CA GLU A 812 25.30 -14.97 30.21
C GLU A 812 25.30 -15.29 28.71
N ALA A 813 24.72 -16.42 28.30
CA ALA A 813 24.60 -16.79 26.90
C ALA A 813 23.56 -15.92 26.17
N PHE A 814 22.55 -15.44 26.89
CA PHE A 814 21.54 -14.52 26.38
C PHE A 814 22.13 -13.11 26.21
N GLU A 815 22.90 -12.62 27.18
CA GLU A 815 23.58 -11.32 27.10
C GLU A 815 24.53 -11.23 25.91
N LYS A 816 25.23 -12.32 25.58
CA LYS A 816 26.08 -12.38 24.37
C LYS A 816 25.32 -12.08 23.07
N ARG A 817 24.02 -12.41 23.01
CA ARG A 817 23.17 -12.10 21.83
C ARG A 817 22.65 -10.67 21.86
N TRP A 818 22.21 -10.20 23.04
CA TRP A 818 21.64 -8.86 23.20
C TRP A 818 22.64 -7.73 23.04
N ARG A 819 23.95 -7.97 23.22
CA ARG A 819 24.97 -6.95 23.05
C ARG A 819 24.95 -6.30 21.65
N TYR A 820 24.50 -7.04 20.64
CA TYR A 820 24.39 -6.54 19.27
C TYR A 820 23.06 -5.85 18.94
N SER A 821 22.12 -5.78 19.89
CA SER A 821 20.81 -5.18 19.64
C SER A 821 20.87 -3.69 19.30
N LEU A 822 21.91 -2.98 19.74
CA LEU A 822 22.17 -1.61 19.31
C LEU A 822 22.20 -1.49 17.78
N PHE A 823 22.77 -2.49 17.11
CA PHE A 823 22.98 -2.53 15.66
C PHE A 823 21.86 -3.27 14.94
N MET A 824 21.30 -4.31 15.55
CA MET A 824 20.29 -5.17 14.93
C MET A 824 18.87 -4.58 14.97
N ASP A 825 18.57 -3.83 16.03
CA ASP A 825 17.22 -3.33 16.30
C ASP A 825 17.04 -1.89 15.83
N ARG A 826 18.07 -1.27 15.25
CA ARG A 826 18.02 0.09 14.70
C ARG A 826 18.01 0.09 13.17
N GLN A 827 17.21 0.99 12.59
CA GLN A 827 17.22 1.35 11.18
C GLN A 827 17.31 2.88 11.09
N ASP A 828 18.25 3.40 10.31
CA ASP A 828 18.51 4.85 10.16
C ASP A 828 18.67 5.59 11.50
N GLY A 829 19.37 4.97 12.46
CA GLY A 829 19.61 5.52 13.79
C GLY A 829 18.43 5.44 14.77
N LYS A 830 17.26 4.96 14.35
CA LYS A 830 16.06 4.83 15.18
C LYS A 830 15.77 3.38 15.54
N ASN A 831 15.22 3.12 16.72
CA ASN A 831 14.86 1.76 17.14
C ASN A 831 13.59 1.30 16.41
N ALA A 832 13.71 0.24 15.60
CA ALA A 832 12.67 -0.26 14.71
C ALA A 832 11.42 -0.75 15.45
N LEU A 833 11.55 -1.24 16.69
CA LEU A 833 10.41 -1.65 17.50
C LEU A 833 9.61 -0.44 17.99
N LEU A 834 10.29 0.61 18.45
CA LEU A 834 9.67 1.85 18.90
C LEU A 834 9.00 2.58 17.73
N ASP A 835 9.64 2.61 16.56
CA ASP A 835 9.08 3.19 15.34
C ASP A 835 7.83 2.44 14.86
N ALA A 836 7.88 1.09 14.82
CA ALA A 836 6.72 0.29 14.44
C ALA A 836 5.51 0.48 15.40
N ALA A 837 5.77 0.64 16.69
CA ALA A 837 4.73 0.96 17.67
C ALA A 837 4.18 2.39 17.49
N ARG A 838 5.04 3.38 17.19
CA ARG A 838 4.65 4.76 16.90
C ARG A 838 3.80 4.86 15.62
N GLU A 839 4.18 4.13 14.58
CA GLU A 839 3.53 4.14 13.24
C GLU A 839 2.31 3.24 13.15
N ILE A 840 1.95 2.55 14.23
CA ILE A 840 0.76 1.70 14.31
C ILE A 840 0.85 0.54 13.30
N ASN A 841 2.04 -0.04 13.15
CA ASN A 841 2.30 -1.05 12.14
C ASN A 841 2.51 -2.44 12.77
N PRO A 842 1.45 -3.23 12.99
CA PRO A 842 1.55 -4.57 13.61
C PRO A 842 2.39 -5.54 12.77
N THR A 843 2.44 -5.36 11.44
CA THR A 843 3.23 -6.20 10.54
C THR A 843 4.73 -6.00 10.75
N ASN A 844 5.18 -4.74 10.74
CA ASN A 844 6.59 -4.41 11.02
C ASN A 844 6.96 -4.78 12.45
N LEU A 845 6.06 -4.54 13.41
CA LEU A 845 6.25 -4.95 14.79
C LEU A 845 6.48 -6.46 14.92
N ARG A 846 5.64 -7.29 14.30
CA ARG A 846 5.81 -8.76 14.28
C ARG A 846 7.11 -9.17 13.58
N LYS A 847 7.51 -8.50 12.50
CA LYS A 847 8.75 -8.78 11.76
C LYS A 847 9.98 -8.52 12.63
N VAL A 848 10.01 -7.38 13.33
CA VAL A 848 11.10 -6.98 14.23
C VAL A 848 11.15 -7.92 15.44
N LEU A 849 10.01 -8.22 16.06
CA LEU A 849 9.93 -9.21 17.16
C LEU A 849 10.35 -10.61 16.72
N LYS A 850 10.06 -11.04 15.48
CA LYS A 850 10.51 -12.33 14.95
C LYS A 850 12.04 -12.45 14.88
N LYS A 851 12.76 -11.33 14.70
CA LYS A 851 14.23 -11.27 14.76
C LYS A 851 14.78 -11.24 16.20
N GLY A 852 13.90 -11.13 17.19
CA GLY A 852 14.24 -11.09 18.61
C GLY A 852 14.74 -9.72 19.06
N ALA A 853 14.12 -8.63 18.61
CA ALA A 853 14.45 -7.27 19.04
C ALA A 853 14.05 -6.96 20.49
N TYR A 854 14.76 -6.03 21.13
CA TYR A 854 14.63 -5.78 22.58
C TYR A 854 13.31 -5.12 22.90
N ILE A 855 12.42 -5.88 23.54
CA ILE A 855 11.02 -5.48 23.68
C ILE A 855 10.80 -4.32 24.66
N ASN A 856 11.74 -4.13 25.58
CA ASN A 856 11.67 -3.15 26.67
C ASN A 856 12.53 -1.90 26.41
N ALA A 857 12.83 -1.61 25.15
CA ALA A 857 13.58 -0.42 24.76
C ALA A 857 12.80 0.87 25.10
N TYR A 858 13.51 1.86 25.63
CA TYR A 858 13.02 3.20 25.91
C TYR A 858 13.36 4.16 24.77
N ASN A 859 12.45 5.06 24.45
CA ASN A 859 12.73 6.19 23.58
C ASN A 859 13.40 7.35 24.36
N LYS A 860 13.80 8.40 23.64
CA LYS A 860 14.41 9.62 24.23
C LYS A 860 13.55 10.34 25.27
N PHE A 861 12.24 10.09 25.27
CA PHE A 861 11.27 10.66 26.21
C PHE A 861 10.98 9.73 27.40
N GLY A 862 11.75 8.66 27.56
CA GLY A 862 11.60 7.72 28.65
C GLY A 862 10.35 6.84 28.57
N ASN A 863 9.78 6.61 27.38
CA ASN A 863 8.66 5.68 27.18
C ASN A 863 9.09 4.42 26.42
N THR A 864 8.58 3.25 26.81
CA THR A 864 8.74 2.01 26.02
C THR A 864 7.69 1.89 24.92
N SER A 865 7.86 0.96 23.97
CA SER A 865 6.86 0.67 22.94
C SER A 865 5.47 0.37 23.53
N LEU A 866 5.41 -0.30 24.68
CA LEU A 866 4.16 -0.62 25.36
C LEU A 866 3.48 0.63 25.95
N HIS A 867 4.25 1.57 26.51
CA HIS A 867 3.73 2.86 26.96
C HIS A 867 3.13 3.65 25.79
N LEU A 868 3.85 3.75 24.66
CA LEU A 868 3.39 4.47 23.47
C LEU A 868 2.12 3.87 22.88
N ALA A 869 2.08 2.55 22.72
CA ALA A 869 0.91 1.85 22.19
C ALA A 869 -0.32 2.00 23.10
N THR A 870 -0.12 2.01 24.42
CA THR A 870 -1.20 2.21 25.39
C THR A 870 -1.69 3.65 25.39
N LYS A 871 -0.80 4.65 25.49
CA LYS A 871 -1.14 6.10 25.43
C LYS A 871 -1.96 6.42 24.19
N ARG A 872 -1.61 5.84 23.04
CA ARG A 872 -2.26 6.12 21.74
C ARG A 872 -3.53 5.29 21.46
N GLY A 873 -3.85 4.31 22.30
CA GLY A 873 -5.07 3.52 22.16
C GLY A 873 -5.01 2.44 21.06
N HIS A 874 -3.90 1.69 20.96
CA HIS A 874 -3.73 0.62 19.96
C HIS A 874 -3.77 -0.80 20.54
N PRO A 875 -4.96 -1.42 20.73
CA PRO A 875 -5.11 -2.71 21.41
C PRO A 875 -4.34 -3.86 20.75
N GLU A 876 -4.31 -3.93 19.42
CA GLU A 876 -3.59 -5.01 18.72
C GLU A 876 -2.08 -4.98 19.02
N ILE A 877 -1.47 -3.79 19.01
CA ILE A 877 -0.05 -3.62 19.30
C ILE A 877 0.25 -3.93 20.76
N VAL A 878 -0.62 -3.48 21.69
CA VAL A 878 -0.52 -3.81 23.12
C VAL A 878 -0.54 -5.33 23.32
N GLU A 879 -1.49 -6.05 22.69
CA GLU A 879 -1.57 -7.50 22.80
C GLU A 879 -0.33 -8.20 22.22
N ILE A 880 0.15 -7.79 21.04
CA ILE A 880 1.37 -8.36 20.44
C ILE A 880 2.58 -8.16 21.36
N LEU A 881 2.77 -6.96 21.92
CA LEU A 881 3.90 -6.67 22.79
C LEU A 881 3.86 -7.52 24.07
N ILE A 882 2.70 -7.58 24.75
CA ILE A 882 2.54 -8.37 25.97
C ILE A 882 2.81 -9.86 25.70
N GLN A 883 2.23 -10.42 24.63
CA GLN A 883 2.43 -11.82 24.25
C GLN A 883 3.89 -12.17 23.90
N ASN A 884 4.72 -11.19 23.57
CA ASN A 884 6.14 -11.38 23.26
C ASN A 884 7.08 -11.01 24.44
N GLY A 885 6.54 -10.82 25.65
CA GLY A 885 7.33 -10.65 26.87
C GLY A 885 7.56 -9.20 27.30
N ALA A 886 6.82 -8.22 26.75
CA ALA A 886 6.93 -6.84 27.19
C ALA A 886 6.67 -6.72 28.70
N ASP A 887 7.60 -6.09 29.42
CA ASP A 887 7.49 -5.91 30.85
C ASP A 887 6.53 -4.76 31.17
N ARG A 888 5.42 -5.13 31.82
CA ARG A 888 4.32 -4.23 32.17
C ARG A 888 4.59 -3.43 33.44
N THR A 889 5.63 -3.80 34.19
CA THR A 889 5.99 -3.16 35.47
C THR A 889 6.97 -2.00 35.28
N LEU A 890 7.54 -1.86 34.09
CA LEU A 890 8.45 -0.77 33.77
C LEU A 890 7.75 0.58 33.88
N LEU A 891 8.43 1.51 34.55
CA LEU A 891 7.99 2.88 34.69
C LEU A 891 8.62 3.75 33.61
N ASN A 892 7.84 4.68 33.07
CA ASN A 892 8.36 5.76 32.24
C ASN A 892 8.93 6.91 33.10
N ALA A 893 9.42 7.97 32.45
CA ALA A 893 9.98 9.15 33.13
C ALA A 893 8.96 9.90 34.04
N TYR A 894 7.66 9.58 33.94
CA TYR A 894 6.60 10.12 34.79
C TYR A 894 6.19 9.17 35.92
N ASN A 895 6.97 8.12 36.20
CA ASN A 895 6.64 7.07 37.17
C ASN A 895 5.30 6.36 36.90
N LYS A 896 4.89 6.28 35.63
CA LYS A 896 3.68 5.54 35.22
C LYS A 896 4.07 4.23 34.56
N THR A 897 3.33 3.17 34.88
CA THR A 897 3.35 1.93 34.10
C THR A 897 2.66 2.16 32.76
N ALA A 898 2.85 1.23 31.82
CA ALA A 898 2.18 1.33 30.53
C ALA A 898 0.65 1.32 30.65
N GLU A 899 0.08 0.55 31.59
CA GLU A 899 -1.37 0.53 31.85
C GLU A 899 -1.89 1.87 32.38
N GLN A 900 -1.12 2.54 33.24
CA GLN A 900 -1.46 3.87 33.76
C GLN A 900 -1.36 4.99 32.72
N MET A 901 -0.93 4.67 31.49
CA MET A 901 -0.99 5.61 30.36
C MET A 901 -2.38 5.70 29.73
N ILE A 902 -3.34 4.88 30.16
CA ILE A 902 -4.75 5.05 29.78
C ILE A 902 -5.27 6.34 30.45
N PRO A 903 -5.77 7.34 29.70
CA PRO A 903 -6.21 8.59 30.30
C PRO A 903 -7.41 8.38 31.24
N SER A 904 -7.35 8.82 32.50
CA SER A 904 -8.42 8.57 33.49
C SER A 904 -9.80 9.07 33.07
N ASN A 905 -9.87 10.13 32.26
CA ASN A 905 -11.12 10.67 31.71
C ASN A 905 -11.21 10.53 30.18
N TYR A 906 -10.68 9.43 29.60
CA TYR A 906 -10.69 9.24 28.14
C TYR A 906 -12.11 9.22 27.54
N ARG A 907 -13.16 8.97 28.34
CA ARG A 907 -14.56 8.98 27.87
C ARG A 907 -15.05 10.38 27.52
N ALA A 908 -14.58 11.41 28.23
CA ALA A 908 -14.88 12.80 27.93
C ALA A 908 -13.85 13.43 26.98
N THR A 909 -12.57 13.11 27.17
CA THR A 909 -11.45 13.74 26.43
C THR A 909 -11.13 13.08 25.09
N HIS A 910 -11.52 11.82 24.88
CA HIS A 910 -11.19 11.01 23.68
C HIS A 910 -12.38 10.12 23.24
N PRO A 911 -13.55 10.70 22.91
CA PRO A 911 -14.77 9.96 22.59
C PRO A 911 -14.60 8.96 21.43
N GLU A 912 -13.75 9.27 20.46
CA GLU A 912 -13.43 8.44 19.29
C GLU A 912 -12.60 7.19 19.62
N LYS A 913 -11.92 7.16 20.78
CA LYS A 913 -11.05 6.05 21.20
C LYS A 913 -11.63 5.19 22.32
N ILE A 914 -12.86 5.46 22.78
CA ILE A 914 -13.49 4.73 23.90
C ILE A 914 -13.45 3.20 23.68
N SER A 915 -13.86 2.73 22.50
CA SER A 915 -13.85 1.29 22.17
C SER A 915 -12.45 0.68 22.23
N ARG A 916 -11.43 1.47 21.87
CA ARG A 916 -10.03 1.01 21.85
C ARG A 916 -9.44 0.93 23.25
N PHE A 917 -9.64 1.95 24.09
CA PHE A 917 -9.19 1.92 25.50
C PHE A 917 -9.88 0.82 26.30
N LYS A 918 -11.19 0.61 26.12
CA LYS A 918 -11.90 -0.54 26.72
C LYS A 918 -11.32 -1.90 26.30
N LYS A 919 -10.86 -2.05 25.05
CA LYS A 919 -10.18 -3.27 24.61
C LYS A 919 -8.81 -3.43 25.28
N ILE A 920 -8.07 -2.34 25.46
CA ILE A 920 -6.77 -2.34 26.14
C ILE A 920 -6.93 -2.73 27.61
N GLU A 921 -7.90 -2.17 28.34
CA GLU A 921 -8.22 -2.56 29.72
C GLU A 921 -8.47 -4.08 29.82
N LYS A 922 -9.28 -4.63 28.90
CA LYS A 922 -9.54 -6.08 28.83
C LYS A 922 -8.28 -6.90 28.53
N ILE A 923 -7.36 -6.39 27.72
CA ILE A 923 -6.09 -7.06 27.42
C ILE A 923 -5.21 -7.12 28.67
N TYR A 924 -5.07 -6.00 29.40
CA TYR A 924 -4.30 -5.97 30.65
C TYR A 924 -4.87 -6.95 31.68
N GLU A 925 -6.19 -6.97 31.85
CA GLU A 925 -6.87 -7.93 32.74
C GLU A 925 -6.67 -9.39 32.27
N LYS A 926 -6.87 -9.68 30.97
CA LYS A 926 -6.66 -11.03 30.38
C LYS A 926 -5.25 -11.58 30.65
N PHE A 927 -4.24 -10.72 30.66
CA PHE A 927 -2.85 -11.11 30.83
C PHE A 927 -2.27 -10.80 32.21
N LYS A 928 -3.03 -10.24 33.16
CA LYS A 928 -2.57 -9.78 34.48
C LYS A 928 -1.57 -10.73 35.16
N ASN A 929 -1.95 -12.01 35.27
CA ASN A 929 -1.13 -13.05 35.91
C ASN A 929 -0.33 -13.93 34.94
N LYS A 930 -0.23 -13.55 33.65
CA LYS A 930 0.52 -14.29 32.63
C LYS A 930 1.89 -13.66 32.41
N LYS A 931 2.95 -14.47 32.44
CA LYS A 931 4.32 -14.08 32.06
C LYS A 931 4.67 -14.70 30.72
N PHE A 932 5.23 -13.89 29.83
CA PHE A 932 5.69 -14.33 28.51
C PHE A 932 7.21 -14.20 28.45
N ARG A 933 7.88 -15.16 27.82
CA ARG A 933 9.34 -15.13 27.64
C ARG A 933 9.70 -14.23 26.47
N ASN A 934 10.80 -13.50 26.60
CA ASN A 934 11.37 -12.73 25.51
C ASN A 934 11.95 -13.66 24.45
N ARG A 935 11.83 -13.27 23.18
CA ARG A 935 12.47 -13.99 22.08
C ARG A 935 14.00 -13.83 22.15
N VAL A 936 14.72 -14.87 21.74
CA VAL A 936 16.17 -14.84 21.62
C VAL A 936 16.54 -14.06 20.35
N PRO A 937 17.42 -13.04 20.41
CA PRO A 937 17.92 -12.36 19.23
C PRO A 937 18.61 -13.32 18.27
N SER A 938 18.44 -13.10 16.97
CA SER A 938 19.24 -13.83 15.97
C SER A 938 20.74 -13.59 16.18
N LYS A 939 21.60 -14.51 15.71
CA LYS A 939 23.05 -14.32 15.79
C LYS A 939 23.40 -13.10 14.92
N PHE A 940 24.21 -12.17 15.45
CA PHE A 940 24.73 -11.07 14.64
C PHE A 940 25.67 -11.66 13.57
N PRO A 941 25.43 -11.41 12.27
CA PRO A 941 26.24 -11.98 11.20
C PRO A 941 27.64 -11.34 11.21
N LEU A 942 28.66 -12.17 10.95
CA LEU A 942 30.06 -11.73 10.97
C LEU A 942 30.30 -10.66 9.90
N ASP A 943 29.69 -10.81 8.73
CA ASP A 943 29.82 -9.85 7.61
C ASP A 943 29.20 -8.47 7.90
N SER A 944 28.50 -8.31 9.02
CA SER A 944 28.00 -7.01 9.49
C SER A 944 28.90 -6.37 10.55
N TYR A 945 30.04 -6.98 10.86
CA TYR A 945 31.06 -6.36 11.70
C TYR A 945 31.67 -5.21 10.91
N HIS A 946 31.73 -4.05 11.57
CA HIS A 946 32.57 -2.93 11.19
C HIS A 946 33.51 -2.69 12.36
N ILE A 947 34.77 -3.09 12.20
CA ILE A 947 35.81 -3.05 13.21
C ILE A 947 36.71 -1.86 12.88
N PHE A 948 36.74 -0.87 13.75
CA PHE A 948 37.67 0.23 13.70
C PHE A 948 38.80 -0.01 14.71
N ILE A 949 40.03 0.34 14.33
CA ILE A 949 41.22 0.11 15.14
C ILE A 949 41.86 1.46 15.43
N GLU A 950 42.11 1.74 16.71
CA GLU A 950 42.71 3.00 17.16
C GLU A 950 44.19 3.12 16.74
N ASP A 951 44.59 4.33 16.32
CA ASP A 951 45.95 4.67 15.88
C ASP A 951 47.06 4.42 16.92
N ARG A 952 46.73 4.23 18.21
CA ARG A 952 47.72 3.92 19.27
C ARG A 952 48.07 2.44 19.37
N THR A 953 47.47 1.60 18.54
CA THR A 953 47.78 0.17 18.46
C THR A 953 49.09 -0.06 17.70
N ASP A 954 49.63 -1.29 17.71
CA ASP A 954 50.86 -1.62 16.98
C ASP A 954 50.58 -1.71 15.48
N ASP A 955 51.16 -0.79 14.69
CA ASP A 955 50.94 -0.68 13.24
C ASP A 955 51.11 -2.01 12.50
N LYS A 956 52.12 -2.82 12.86
CA LYS A 956 52.38 -4.10 12.19
C LYS A 956 51.33 -5.16 12.52
N VAL A 957 50.81 -5.15 13.74
CA VAL A 957 49.69 -6.03 14.13
C VAL A 957 48.42 -5.58 13.44
N THR A 958 48.17 -4.27 13.38
CA THR A 958 47.01 -3.66 12.75
C THR A 958 46.95 -3.94 11.26
N GLU A 959 48.03 -3.67 10.51
CA GLU A 959 48.13 -3.95 9.07
C GLU A 959 47.83 -5.42 8.77
N LYS A 960 48.46 -6.36 9.49
CA LYS A 960 48.22 -7.79 9.31
C LYS A 960 46.79 -8.20 9.64
N PHE A 961 46.22 -7.63 10.69
CA PHE A 961 44.85 -7.94 11.09
C PHE A 961 43.85 -7.41 10.05
N MET A 962 44.05 -6.19 9.57
CA MET A 962 43.24 -5.60 8.50
C MET A 962 43.40 -6.38 7.20
N GLU A 963 44.60 -6.82 6.82
CA GLU A 963 44.83 -7.68 5.67
C GLU A 963 44.10 -9.03 5.76
N GLN A 964 44.04 -9.62 6.95
CA GLN A 964 43.36 -10.90 7.16
C GLN A 964 41.82 -10.75 7.20
N PHE A 965 41.31 -9.61 7.67
CA PHE A 965 39.88 -9.37 7.89
C PHE A 965 39.33 -8.16 7.10
N GLN A 966 39.87 -7.90 5.91
CA GLN A 966 39.59 -6.70 5.09
C GLN A 966 38.10 -6.40 4.93
N SER A 967 37.26 -7.43 4.80
CA SER A 967 35.81 -7.26 4.55
C SER A 967 35.02 -6.72 5.74
N ILE A 968 35.61 -6.69 6.94
CA ILE A 968 34.92 -6.28 8.19
C ILE A 968 35.70 -5.22 8.98
N THR A 969 36.90 -4.83 8.53
CA THR A 969 37.71 -3.76 9.12
C THR A 969 37.58 -2.47 8.33
N THR A 970 37.72 -1.33 8.98
CA THR A 970 37.73 -0.01 8.34
C THR A 970 38.76 0.91 8.99
N ASP A 971 39.33 1.78 8.17
CA ASP A 971 40.23 2.88 8.50
C ASP A 971 39.48 4.14 8.99
N GLU A 972 38.15 4.20 8.83
CA GLU A 972 37.33 5.33 9.28
C GLU A 972 36.24 4.88 10.25
N ALA A 973 36.16 5.53 11.42
CA ALA A 973 35.08 5.28 12.36
C ALA A 973 33.79 5.94 11.86
N THR A 974 32.71 5.17 11.75
CA THR A 974 31.41 5.63 11.25
C THR A 974 30.29 5.28 12.23
N VAL A 975 29.07 5.73 11.95
CA VAL A 975 27.88 5.40 12.75
C VAL A 975 27.53 3.90 12.72
N THR A 976 28.08 3.13 11.77
CA THR A 976 27.88 1.67 11.69
C THR A 976 29.00 0.88 12.39
N THR A 977 30.00 1.55 12.96
CA THR A 977 31.09 0.92 13.71
C THR A 977 30.53 0.07 14.86
N THR A 978 30.83 -1.22 14.80
CA THR A 978 30.34 -2.22 15.77
C THR A 978 31.34 -2.47 16.89
N HIS A 979 32.62 -2.53 16.54
CA HIS A 979 33.72 -2.81 17.44
C HIS A 979 34.78 -1.73 17.30
N PHE A 980 35.33 -1.31 18.43
CA PHE A 980 36.41 -0.34 18.50
C PHE A 980 37.56 -0.99 19.26
N VAL A 981 38.66 -1.24 18.57
CA VAL A 981 39.86 -1.86 19.15
C VAL A 981 40.73 -0.76 19.72
N VAL A 982 41.06 -0.86 21.00
CA VAL A 982 41.87 0.14 21.71
C VAL A 982 43.13 -0.45 22.31
N ARG A 983 44.17 0.38 22.39
CA ARG A 983 45.40 0.02 23.09
C ARG A 983 45.16 0.00 24.60
N THR A 984 45.46 -1.12 25.24
CA THR A 984 45.32 -1.24 26.71
C THR A 984 46.65 -1.33 27.45
N GLU A 985 46.68 -0.84 28.69
CA GLU A 985 47.82 -1.01 29.60
C GLU A 985 48.00 -2.50 30.00
N LYS A 986 49.12 -2.84 30.65
CA LYS A 986 49.42 -4.24 31.04
C LYS A 986 48.38 -4.84 32.00
N ASP A 987 47.68 -3.99 32.76
CA ASP A 987 46.58 -4.36 33.65
C ASP A 987 45.23 -4.49 32.92
N GLY A 988 45.20 -4.25 31.60
CA GLY A 988 44.02 -4.34 30.75
C GLY A 988 43.10 -3.12 30.80
N VAL A 989 43.53 -2.01 31.41
CA VAL A 989 42.77 -0.75 31.49
C VAL A 989 43.00 0.08 30.21
N PHE A 990 41.93 0.68 29.69
CA PHE A 990 42.03 1.65 28.59
C PHE A 990 42.24 3.06 29.15
N SER A 991 43.31 3.75 28.74
CA SER A 991 43.65 5.09 29.23
C SER A 991 43.48 6.13 28.13
N THR A 992 42.65 7.14 28.36
CA THR A 992 42.44 8.26 27.43
C THR A 992 41.92 9.50 28.15
N ASP A 993 42.34 10.66 27.68
CA ASP A 993 41.79 11.97 28.07
C ASP A 993 41.01 12.62 26.92
N SER A 994 40.93 11.96 25.75
CA SER A 994 40.25 12.46 24.56
C SER A 994 38.74 12.26 24.67
N LEU A 995 37.98 13.35 24.54
CA LEU A 995 36.52 13.30 24.52
C LEU A 995 36.00 12.52 23.30
N ASP A 996 36.69 12.59 22.16
CA ASP A 996 36.32 11.89 20.93
C ASP A 996 36.36 10.37 21.11
N LEU A 997 37.37 9.86 21.85
CA LEU A 997 37.45 8.44 22.18
C LEU A 997 36.39 8.03 23.22
N LEU A 998 36.04 8.92 24.14
CA LEU A 998 34.99 8.68 25.13
C LEU A 998 33.59 8.59 24.52
N VAL A 999 33.32 9.32 23.42
CA VAL A 999 32.05 9.23 22.68
C VAL A 999 31.73 7.77 22.34
N TRP A 1000 32.72 6.98 21.90
CA TRP A 1000 32.50 5.58 21.50
C TRP A 1000 32.10 4.68 22.66
N ILE A 1001 32.71 4.86 23.83
CA ILE A 1001 32.35 4.14 25.06
C ILE A 1001 30.92 4.47 25.47
N LEU A 1002 30.60 5.76 25.49
CA LEU A 1002 29.30 6.25 25.93
C LEU A 1002 28.19 5.94 24.89
N SER A 1003 28.54 5.79 23.61
CA SER A 1003 27.60 5.41 22.55
C SER A 1003 27.23 3.93 22.55
N GLY A 1004 27.95 3.09 23.32
CA GLY A 1004 27.67 1.67 23.44
C GLY A 1004 28.31 0.80 22.37
N VAL A 1005 29.33 1.31 21.67
CA VAL A 1005 30.17 0.51 20.77
C VAL A 1005 30.92 -0.55 21.57
N ILE A 1006 31.16 -1.72 20.96
CA ILE A 1006 31.84 -2.82 21.64
C ILE A 1006 33.33 -2.54 21.67
N ILE A 1007 33.82 -2.17 22.85
CA ILE A 1007 35.23 -1.81 23.05
C ILE A 1007 36.03 -3.04 23.43
N VAL A 1008 37.05 -3.33 22.64
CA VAL A 1008 37.87 -4.54 22.76
C VAL A 1008 39.36 -4.20 22.87
N LYS A 1009 40.10 -5.02 23.61
CA LYS A 1009 41.54 -4.90 23.80
C LYS A 1009 42.29 -5.24 22.53
N ASP A 1010 43.36 -4.52 22.24
CA ASP A 1010 44.33 -4.79 21.17
C ASP A 1010 44.86 -6.24 21.16
N THR A 1011 45.00 -6.88 22.31
CA THR A 1011 45.38 -8.30 22.42
C THR A 1011 44.44 -9.26 21.68
N TRP A 1012 43.18 -8.86 21.45
CA TRP A 1012 42.23 -9.63 20.66
C TRP A 1012 42.70 -9.80 19.21
N MET A 1013 43.28 -8.75 18.61
CA MET A 1013 43.82 -8.81 17.24
C MET A 1013 44.93 -9.86 17.16
N THR A 1014 45.83 -9.86 18.15
CA THR A 1014 46.92 -10.84 18.22
C THR A 1014 46.41 -12.28 18.30
N GLU A 1015 45.36 -12.55 19.07
CA GLU A 1015 44.76 -13.89 19.18
C GLU A 1015 44.00 -14.29 17.91
N CYS A 1016 43.36 -13.34 17.22
CA CYS A 1016 42.73 -13.57 15.91
C CYS A 1016 43.74 -13.86 14.80
N LEU A 1017 44.90 -13.21 14.82
CA LEU A 1017 46.01 -13.51 13.90
C LEU A 1017 46.57 -14.92 14.12
N LYS A 1018 46.65 -15.38 15.38
CA LYS A 1018 47.06 -16.76 15.71
C LYS A 1018 46.01 -17.78 15.28
N ASN A 1019 44.72 -17.46 15.48
CA ASN A 1019 43.61 -18.34 15.13
C ASN A 1019 42.41 -17.51 14.63
N PRO A 1020 42.14 -17.50 13.32
CA PRO A 1020 41.06 -16.70 12.73
C PRO A 1020 39.67 -16.93 13.34
N LYS A 1021 39.41 -18.11 13.95
CA LYS A 1021 38.13 -18.42 14.60
C LYS A 1021 37.87 -17.59 15.87
N GLN A 1022 38.90 -16.95 16.44
CA GLN A 1022 38.76 -16.10 17.62
C GLN A 1022 38.03 -14.78 17.35
N ILE A 1023 37.80 -14.44 16.08
CA ILE A 1023 37.02 -13.25 15.69
C ILE A 1023 35.58 -13.27 16.24
N CYS A 1024 35.04 -14.44 16.58
CA CYS A 1024 33.70 -14.60 17.19
C CYS A 1024 33.73 -14.73 18.72
N ASN A 1025 34.89 -14.56 19.37
CA ASN A 1025 35.09 -14.71 20.82
C ASN A 1025 35.58 -13.41 21.47
N GLU A 1026 35.21 -12.27 20.90
CA GLU A 1026 35.57 -10.93 21.35
C GLU A 1026 35.15 -10.64 22.80
N TRP A 1027 34.11 -11.32 23.30
CA TRP A 1027 33.65 -11.19 24.68
C TRP A 1027 34.73 -11.48 25.74
N ALA A 1028 35.78 -12.23 25.40
CA ALA A 1028 36.89 -12.53 26.32
C ALA A 1028 37.90 -11.38 26.41
N PHE A 1029 37.80 -10.40 25.52
CA PHE A 1029 38.74 -9.30 25.35
C PHE A 1029 38.06 -7.93 25.49
N LEU A 1030 36.88 -7.88 26.11
CA LEU A 1030 36.21 -6.60 26.36
C LEU A 1030 37.05 -5.73 27.29
N VAL A 1031 37.03 -4.44 27.04
CA VAL A 1031 37.53 -3.45 27.98
C VAL A 1031 36.50 -3.28 29.09
N GLU A 1032 36.90 -3.59 30.32
CA GLU A 1032 36.03 -3.48 31.49
C GLU A 1032 36.24 -2.16 32.25
N LYS A 1033 37.45 -1.59 32.15
CA LYS A 1033 37.85 -0.41 32.91
C LYS A 1033 38.46 0.66 32.03
N ILE A 1034 38.17 1.92 32.34
CA ILE A 1034 38.75 3.10 31.71
C ILE A 1034 39.43 3.99 32.76
N ARG A 1035 40.59 4.54 32.42
CA ARG A 1035 41.27 5.60 33.17
C ARG A 1035 41.14 6.93 32.42
N TYR A 1036 40.55 7.93 33.08
CA TYR A 1036 40.40 9.29 32.58
C TYR A 1036 40.99 10.26 33.63
N LYS A 1037 41.98 11.06 33.25
CA LYS A 1037 42.70 12.01 34.12
C LYS A 1037 43.08 11.41 35.48
N GLY A 1038 43.66 10.21 35.47
CA GLY A 1038 44.11 9.49 36.67
C GLY A 1038 43.03 8.73 37.44
N THR A 1039 41.74 8.94 37.17
CA THR A 1039 40.63 8.23 37.84
C THR A 1039 40.20 7.00 37.04
N VAL A 1040 40.04 5.86 37.69
CA VAL A 1040 39.62 4.59 37.05
C VAL A 1040 38.13 4.31 37.29
N TYR A 1041 37.42 3.94 36.23
CA TYR A 1041 36.00 3.56 36.23
C TYR A 1041 35.83 2.16 35.66
N ASP A 1042 34.95 1.35 36.26
CA ASP A 1042 34.58 -0.01 35.83
C ASP A 1042 33.18 -0.06 35.17
N THR A 1043 32.73 1.08 34.64
CA THR A 1043 31.36 1.26 34.11
C THR A 1043 31.23 0.97 32.61
N VAL A 1044 32.33 0.66 31.91
CA VAL A 1044 32.32 0.41 30.45
C VAL A 1044 31.30 -0.69 30.07
N PRO A 1045 31.26 -1.86 30.73
CA PRO A 1045 30.25 -2.88 30.42
C PRO A 1045 28.81 -2.43 30.71
N GLN A 1046 28.63 -1.58 31.73
CA GLN A 1046 27.32 -1.04 32.10
C GLN A 1046 26.78 -0.09 31.02
N TRP A 1047 27.64 0.74 30.44
CA TRP A 1047 27.32 1.61 29.30
C TRP A 1047 26.94 0.78 28.07
N GLN A 1048 27.77 -0.19 27.68
CA GLN A 1048 27.49 -1.08 26.56
C GLN A 1048 26.14 -1.79 26.71
N GLN A 1049 25.87 -2.38 27.89
CA GLN A 1049 24.62 -3.08 28.14
C GLN A 1049 23.41 -2.15 28.09
N ALA A 1050 23.52 -0.96 28.68
CA ALA A 1050 22.45 0.03 28.71
C ALA A 1050 22.08 0.51 27.30
N MET A 1051 23.10 0.76 26.46
CA MET A 1051 22.92 1.23 25.09
C MET A 1051 22.38 0.13 24.18
N ALA A 1052 22.91 -1.09 24.29
CA ALA A 1052 22.44 -2.26 23.55
C ALA A 1052 20.95 -2.56 23.80
N LYS A 1053 20.50 -2.41 25.05
CA LYS A 1053 19.10 -2.61 25.45
C LYS A 1053 18.26 -1.35 25.33
N ALA A 1054 18.84 -0.21 24.96
CA ALA A 1054 18.20 1.10 24.99
C ALA A 1054 17.41 1.32 26.30
N THR A 1055 18.07 1.16 27.45
CA THR A 1055 17.46 1.43 28.75
C THR A 1055 17.09 2.91 28.88
N MET A 1056 16.35 3.29 29.95
CA MET A 1056 16.04 4.70 30.24
C MET A 1056 17.26 5.60 29.98
N PRO A 1057 17.17 6.59 29.06
CA PRO A 1057 18.31 7.43 28.70
C PRO A 1057 18.88 8.13 29.92
N TYR A 1058 20.21 8.11 30.07
CA TYR A 1058 20.88 8.57 31.29
C TYR A 1058 20.56 10.04 31.60
N LEU A 1059 20.57 10.89 30.57
CA LEU A 1059 20.28 12.32 30.66
C LEU A 1059 18.82 12.67 30.34
N CYS A 1060 17.88 11.73 30.51
CA CYS A 1060 16.47 11.97 30.25
C CYS A 1060 15.92 13.11 31.13
N GLY A 1061 15.51 14.21 30.49
CA GLY A 1061 15.03 15.43 31.16
C GLY A 1061 16.13 16.40 31.58
N VAL A 1062 17.37 16.21 31.12
CA VAL A 1062 18.48 17.14 31.32
C VAL A 1062 18.63 18.06 30.10
N TYR A 1063 18.81 19.35 30.36
CA TYR A 1063 19.02 20.39 29.38
C TYR A 1063 20.41 20.97 29.59
N VAL A 1064 21.25 20.95 28.56
CA VAL A 1064 22.67 21.27 28.67
C VAL A 1064 22.96 22.58 27.93
N ALA A 1065 23.52 23.55 28.65
CA ALA A 1065 24.02 24.80 28.08
C ALA A 1065 25.55 24.82 28.19
N VAL A 1066 26.24 25.05 27.07
CA VAL A 1066 27.71 25.17 27.06
C VAL A 1066 28.05 26.66 26.96
N VAL A 1067 28.81 27.16 27.94
CA VAL A 1067 29.21 28.58 28.01
C VAL A 1067 30.71 28.78 27.79
N ILE A 1068 31.38 27.79 27.19
CA ILE A 1068 32.80 27.86 26.84
C ILE A 1068 32.92 28.54 25.47
N GLN A 1069 33.69 29.61 25.37
CA GLN A 1069 33.98 30.27 24.09
C GLN A 1069 34.93 29.41 23.24
N ASP A 1070 34.69 29.34 21.93
CA ASP A 1070 35.49 28.59 20.95
C ASP A 1070 35.78 27.13 21.35
N TYR A 1071 34.74 26.46 21.86
CA TYR A 1071 34.86 25.12 22.42
C TYR A 1071 35.11 24.05 21.35
N ALA A 1072 36.36 23.60 21.22
CA ALA A 1072 36.79 22.61 20.22
C ALA A 1072 36.03 21.28 20.30
N ASN A 1073 35.69 20.81 21.50
CA ASN A 1073 35.03 19.52 21.71
C ASN A 1073 33.49 19.61 21.71
N LEU A 1074 32.90 20.70 21.20
CA LEU A 1074 31.45 20.94 21.24
C LEU A 1074 30.66 19.82 20.55
N ILE A 1075 31.14 19.34 19.39
CA ILE A 1075 30.47 18.29 18.62
C ILE A 1075 30.42 16.98 19.41
N SER A 1076 31.56 16.57 19.99
CA SER A 1076 31.67 15.34 20.78
C SER A 1076 30.84 15.40 22.05
N LEU A 1077 30.84 16.54 22.73
CA LEU A 1077 29.99 16.77 23.89
C LEU A 1077 28.50 16.74 23.52
N ALA A 1078 28.11 17.43 22.44
CA ALA A 1078 26.73 17.44 21.96
C ALA A 1078 26.25 16.05 21.57
N SER A 1079 27.13 15.25 20.95
CA SER A 1079 26.87 13.85 20.62
C SER A 1079 26.62 13.00 21.86
N ILE A 1080 27.45 13.13 22.91
CA ILE A 1080 27.25 12.43 24.19
C ILE A 1080 25.91 12.81 24.81
N VAL A 1081 25.59 14.11 24.87
CA VAL A 1081 24.36 14.61 25.47
C VAL A 1081 23.13 14.06 24.73
N ALA A 1082 23.10 14.20 23.40
CA ALA A 1082 21.99 13.77 22.57
C ALA A 1082 21.80 12.24 22.61
N THR A 1083 22.89 11.48 22.58
CA THR A 1083 22.89 10.00 22.63
C THR A 1083 22.25 9.47 23.93
N HIS A 1084 22.39 10.22 25.01
CA HIS A 1084 21.81 9.89 26.31
C HIS A 1084 20.48 10.57 26.62
N GLY A 1085 19.83 11.16 25.61
CA GLY A 1085 18.48 11.73 25.74
C GLY A 1085 18.42 13.11 26.41
N GLY A 1086 19.58 13.76 26.58
CA GLY A 1086 19.64 15.16 26.98
C GLY A 1086 19.44 16.10 25.78
N VAL A 1087 19.16 17.36 26.07
CA VAL A 1087 18.94 18.39 25.06
C VAL A 1087 20.04 19.43 25.14
N ILE A 1088 20.83 19.60 24.08
CA ILE A 1088 21.75 20.74 23.97
C ILE A 1088 20.91 21.99 23.66
N CYS A 1089 21.08 23.03 24.46
CA CYS A 1089 20.37 24.28 24.30
C CYS A 1089 21.19 25.25 23.44
N GLU A 1090 20.65 25.68 22.30
CA GLU A 1090 21.27 26.71 21.44
C GLU A 1090 21.33 28.08 22.15
N LYS A 1091 20.40 28.32 23.06
CA LYS A 1091 20.33 29.51 23.92
C LYS A 1091 20.23 29.09 25.37
N PHE A 1092 20.70 29.94 26.27
CA PHE A 1092 20.57 29.68 27.70
C PHE A 1092 19.08 29.53 28.08
N PRO A 1093 18.66 28.42 28.72
CA PRO A 1093 17.25 28.17 28.99
C PRO A 1093 16.71 29.13 30.06
N GLU A 1094 15.62 29.83 29.72
CA GLU A 1094 14.93 30.73 30.65
C GLU A 1094 14.06 29.93 31.62
N LYS A 1095 14.24 30.15 32.93
CA LYS A 1095 13.51 29.41 33.98
C LYS A 1095 11.99 29.46 33.84
N GLN A 1096 11.45 30.58 33.37
CA GLN A 1096 10.00 30.81 33.25
C GLN A 1096 9.29 29.80 32.35
N ASN A 1097 10.04 29.13 31.46
CA ASN A 1097 9.50 28.11 30.57
C ASN A 1097 9.38 26.74 31.24
N PHE A 1098 9.82 26.59 32.49
CA PHE A 1098 9.91 25.30 33.18
C PHE A 1098 9.25 25.35 34.56
N ASN A 1099 8.71 24.21 34.99
CA ASN A 1099 8.13 24.10 36.31
C ASN A 1099 9.21 24.13 37.40
N SER A 1100 9.02 25.01 38.38
CA SER A 1100 9.89 25.03 39.57
C SER A 1100 9.82 23.68 40.29
N GLY A 1101 10.99 23.18 40.72
CA GLY A 1101 11.12 21.87 41.38
C GLY A 1101 11.18 20.66 40.44
N PHE A 1102 11.11 20.84 39.11
CA PHE A 1102 11.40 19.73 38.18
C PHE A 1102 12.80 19.16 38.41
N ARG A 1103 12.92 17.83 38.42
CA ARG A 1103 14.20 17.12 38.57
C ARG A 1103 14.30 15.96 37.56
N PRO A 1104 15.44 15.79 36.85
CA PRO A 1104 15.62 14.72 35.88
C PRO A 1104 15.43 13.33 36.51
N TYR A 1105 14.88 12.40 35.73
CA TYR A 1105 14.39 11.12 36.27
C TYR A 1105 15.47 10.28 36.95
N LEU A 1106 16.67 10.19 36.35
CA LEU A 1106 17.80 9.42 36.89
C LEU A 1106 18.73 10.23 37.77
N HIS A 1107 18.48 11.54 37.91
CA HIS A 1107 19.33 12.50 38.61
C HIS A 1107 18.50 13.44 39.49
N VAL A 1108 17.74 12.85 40.42
CA VAL A 1108 16.76 13.60 41.23
C VAL A 1108 17.38 14.68 42.13
N GLU A 1109 18.66 14.55 42.46
CA GLU A 1109 19.38 15.49 43.32
C GLU A 1109 20.01 16.67 42.56
N THR A 1110 20.01 16.64 41.23
CA THR A 1110 20.59 17.70 40.40
C THR A 1110 19.49 18.55 39.77
N GLY A 1111 19.76 19.85 39.59
CA GLY A 1111 18.92 20.72 38.77
C GLY A 1111 18.94 20.29 37.30
N PRO A 1112 17.83 20.44 36.56
CA PRO A 1112 17.72 19.96 35.18
C PRO A 1112 18.61 20.71 34.17
N PHE A 1113 19.08 21.91 34.50
CA PHE A 1113 19.95 22.70 33.62
C PHE A 1113 21.42 22.47 33.93
N PHE A 1114 22.10 21.69 33.11
CA PHE A 1114 23.53 21.44 33.25
C PHE A 1114 24.28 22.54 32.50
N VAL A 1115 25.00 23.39 33.22
CA VAL A 1115 25.77 24.50 32.65
C VAL A 1115 27.24 24.11 32.65
N ILE A 1116 27.80 23.91 31.46
CA ILE A 1116 29.17 23.45 31.25
C ILE A 1116 30.08 24.63 30.94
N HIS A 1117 31.15 24.81 31.73
CA HIS A 1117 32.07 25.95 31.65
C HIS A 1117 33.55 25.55 31.72
N ASP A 1118 34.45 26.49 31.42
CA ASP A 1118 35.91 26.32 31.52
C ASP A 1118 36.51 27.01 32.76
N GLY A 1119 35.68 27.72 33.52
CA GLY A 1119 36.05 28.39 34.77
C GLY A 1119 36.42 29.86 34.59
N LYS A 1120 36.36 30.39 33.36
CA LYS A 1120 36.71 31.78 33.06
C LYS A 1120 35.53 32.76 33.20
N ILE A 1121 34.29 32.24 33.23
CA ILE A 1121 33.06 33.05 33.33
C ILE A 1121 32.49 32.94 34.75
N ASP A 1122 32.09 34.07 35.33
CA ASP A 1122 31.39 34.09 36.61
C ASP A 1122 29.96 33.56 36.46
N LEU A 1123 29.66 32.46 37.15
CA LEU A 1123 28.37 31.80 37.18
C LEU A 1123 27.76 31.77 38.59
N GLY A 1124 28.21 32.67 39.49
CA GLY A 1124 27.77 32.72 40.89
C GLY A 1124 26.25 32.81 41.05
N VAL A 1125 25.57 33.56 40.18
CA VAL A 1125 24.10 33.69 40.17
C VAL A 1125 23.40 32.35 39.92
N TYR A 1126 23.98 31.49 39.09
CA TYR A 1126 23.41 30.17 38.78
C TYR A 1126 23.78 29.12 39.82
N LYS A 1127 24.98 29.21 40.41
CA LYS A 1127 25.42 28.32 41.51
C LYS A 1127 24.57 28.51 42.77
N ASN A 1128 24.18 29.74 43.06
CA ASN A 1128 23.40 30.10 44.25
C ASN A 1128 21.89 30.25 43.94
N ASP A 1129 21.42 29.59 42.89
CA ASP A 1129 20.02 29.63 42.50
C ASP A 1129 19.11 29.10 43.63
N PRO A 1130 18.17 29.92 44.17
CA PRO A 1130 17.29 29.51 45.26
C PRO A 1130 16.38 28.32 44.90
N ASP A 1131 16.06 28.13 43.61
CA ASP A 1131 15.21 27.02 43.14
C ASP A 1131 16.01 25.71 42.90
N GLY A 1132 17.35 25.81 42.91
CA GLY A 1132 18.27 24.71 42.62
C GLY A 1132 18.06 24.10 41.23
N MET A 1133 17.72 24.91 40.22
CA MET A 1133 17.42 24.46 38.85
C MET A 1133 18.67 24.28 37.99
N TYR A 1134 19.79 24.89 38.37
CA TYR A 1134 21.06 24.80 37.66
C TYR A 1134 22.04 23.85 38.35
N THR A 1135 22.70 23.03 37.55
CA THR A 1135 23.85 22.20 37.94
C THR A 1135 25.05 22.70 37.15
N VAL A 1136 25.92 23.47 37.80
CA VAL A 1136 27.08 24.11 37.17
C VAL A 1136 28.30 23.21 37.33
N MET A 1137 28.96 22.84 36.24
CA MET A 1137 30.13 21.95 36.25
C MET A 1137 31.11 22.27 35.12
N THR A 1138 32.38 21.94 35.32
CA THR A 1138 33.39 21.96 34.26
C THR A 1138 33.21 20.79 33.29
N GLU A 1139 33.81 20.86 32.10
CA GLU A 1139 33.85 19.73 31.17
C GLU A 1139 34.40 18.45 31.83
N THR A 1140 35.46 18.59 32.63
CA THR A 1140 36.09 17.45 33.31
C THR A 1140 35.15 16.82 34.34
N GLU A 1141 34.43 17.64 35.11
CA GLU A 1141 33.42 17.15 36.06
C GLU A 1141 32.24 16.48 35.35
N PHE A 1142 31.80 17.00 34.20
CA PHE A 1142 30.77 16.37 33.38
C PHE A 1142 31.21 14.99 32.88
N VAL A 1143 32.46 14.86 32.41
CA VAL A 1143 33.01 13.57 31.98
C VAL A 1143 33.09 12.59 33.15
N HIS A 1144 33.56 13.02 34.33
CA HIS A 1144 33.55 12.18 35.53
C HIS A 1144 32.13 11.78 35.96
N PHE A 1145 31.14 12.66 35.81
CA PHE A 1145 29.73 12.37 36.06
C PHE A 1145 29.18 11.30 35.11
N MET A 1146 29.51 11.38 33.82
CA MET A 1146 29.14 10.39 32.82
C MET A 1146 29.85 9.06 33.08
N LEU A 1147 31.18 9.04 33.17
CA LEU A 1147 31.94 7.81 33.44
C LEU A 1147 31.57 7.17 34.77
N GLY A 1148 31.22 7.96 35.79
CA GLY A 1148 30.77 7.43 37.08
C GLY A 1148 29.40 6.73 37.05
N ARG A 1149 28.56 7.00 36.05
CA ARG A 1149 27.22 6.40 35.85
C ARG A 1149 26.37 6.30 37.14
N LYS A 1150 26.45 7.30 38.02
CA LYS A 1150 25.70 7.31 39.30
C LYS A 1150 24.22 7.61 39.05
N ILE A 1151 23.34 6.67 39.40
CA ILE A 1151 21.90 6.78 39.19
C ILE A 1151 21.18 6.99 40.53
N LYS A 1152 20.43 8.09 40.62
CA LYS A 1152 19.51 8.37 41.74
C LYS A 1152 18.12 8.67 41.18
N ARG A 1153 17.28 7.61 41.14
CA ARG A 1153 15.96 7.66 40.51
C ARG A 1153 14.98 8.52 41.31
N ASN A 1154 14.17 9.30 40.61
CA ASN A 1154 13.04 10.00 41.19
C ASN A 1154 11.95 8.99 41.62
N LYS A 1155 11.68 8.90 42.93
CA LYS A 1155 10.68 8.00 43.51
C LYS A 1155 9.33 8.68 43.79
N SER A 1156 9.15 9.95 43.42
CA SER A 1156 7.88 10.65 43.59
C SER A 1156 6.78 9.99 42.77
N HIS A 1157 5.61 9.77 43.36
CA HIS A 1157 4.46 9.19 42.67
C HIS A 1157 3.85 10.17 41.64
N ASN A 1158 4.03 11.48 41.87
CA ASN A 1158 3.62 12.54 40.95
C ASN A 1158 4.84 13.43 40.67
N PRO A 1159 5.75 13.02 39.78
CA PRO A 1159 6.88 13.86 39.41
C PRO A 1159 6.37 15.11 38.70
N ILE A 1160 6.94 16.26 39.07
CA ILE A 1160 6.65 17.55 38.41
C ILE A 1160 7.10 17.44 36.94
N PRO A 1161 6.25 17.73 35.95
CA PRO A 1161 6.64 17.68 34.54
C PRO A 1161 7.57 18.84 34.18
N ALA A 1162 8.39 18.69 33.15
CA ALA A 1162 9.37 19.71 32.76
C ALA A 1162 8.74 21.03 32.26
N LEU A 1163 7.66 20.96 31.48
CA LEU A 1163 6.97 22.10 30.85
C LEU A 1163 5.50 22.18 31.30
N ASN A 1164 4.89 23.37 31.20
CA ASN A 1164 3.52 23.66 31.64
C ASN A 1164 2.42 22.98 30.80
N ASP A 1165 2.71 22.62 29.54
CA ASP A 1165 1.73 22.00 28.65
C ASP A 1165 2.21 20.61 28.20
N LEU A 1166 1.45 19.58 28.57
CA LEU A 1166 1.58 18.24 28.01
C LEU A 1166 0.31 17.87 27.24
N GLU A 1167 0.10 18.54 26.10
CA GLU A 1167 -0.57 17.93 24.95
C GLU A 1167 0.45 17.79 23.80
N ASP A 1168 0.99 16.57 23.66
CA ASP A 1168 1.42 15.95 22.39
C ASP A 1168 1.60 14.42 22.57
#